data_AF-A0A553HKK9-F1
#
_entry.id   AF-A0A553HKK9-F1
#
_cell.length_a   1.000
_cell.length_b   1.000
_cell.length_c   1.000
_cell.angle_alpha   90.00
_cell.angle_beta   90.00
_cell.angle_gamma   90.00
#
_symmetry.space_group_name_H-M   'P 1'
#
loop_
_entity.id
_entity.type
_entity.pdbx_description
1 polymer ?
#
loop_
_entity_poly.entity_id
_entity_poly.type
_entity_poly.pdbx_seq_one_letter_code
_entity_poly.pdbx_strand_id
1 'polypeptide(L)'
;MLYFMFFADMPASSSPLERRQTINFQSTGNPILADGSYYSGDPAPIVVNNTVYIISGRDQAGATENNFAINQWQIFESADPNPSGGSWTLHANVVQPQTVFSWARAGTAYAAQVVQGSNGKFYLYAPVTQSRTSSADPFAIGVAVSDNILGPYTDAHPSGPIISQSVPSPGNNIQNIDPTVLVDDDGRVYIYFGTFGQLLAYELNTDMVTIKSTSVTRVSSLTGFFEAPWLMKRKGTYYMLYAGNNAGPNSPCTPTSYHACIAYGTASSPRGPWTYRGIVLDIVSSTTSHPGVFTRDGGSTYYLVYHTRDATGGTHFRRSIALDKLEFDDSTSPPTIKKVTQTHRATGAAQPTRNIAPRAKAASANTTPIQYWVEAIHDGRVEPNPLPPDYWSSYAAEQSPQTSTLTYTWDSSVQLNGVAMAFFADQPAGSNIGVPPPASWRVEYLNSAGAWTAVSLTGSGGYPTAATNSPPEVSFQTVSTTALRAILTASGNGQFGGVGVKEWFAHAPTASCTLKYIRIMGFTPARHQTKSNDFLVFSSRGYPGMRTAMRPTDMNIRWADSGVMKIPTYQNFWRVAYWRQDEGWHFRDTPAQNKVTHRSIRYLNLIILMAAESSEASVPPASVSAAPIIPPTAHWTEPDDEEDEEEYVHDDGDSALGDDAVSTTASLSASILEYRTIHGRTYHSLQGTADHWAPNDDAHLESMDCVRRANKSSRYREFGQCKEPLSAYDGDVGILRHVESSDFADSHPEAEVIGTDISPSQPEWVPPNLKFEIEDCTQPWTYPPNAFDFVHLRYLFGSIYDWDALYAEAFKTCKPGGWVEAVDPSVNLRSDDGSVREGAALYDWGRLFNEASSKYGRSMSMVDDGSILVSFKKAGFVDVHSRTFKLPATPWPKDQNLRQLGAFSQLAMEQDLDGYAMYLFTNALGWSEQQVTVFLARVRKEMRDMRIQPYFLVEAVYGRKPEP
;
A
#
# COMPACT_ATOMS: atom_id res chain seq x y z
N MET A 1 -46.38 -8.41 36.29
CA MET A 1 -46.80 -7.32 35.37
C MET A 1 -45.76 -7.24 34.28
N LEU A 2 -46.03 -7.81 33.10
CA LEU A 2 -46.48 -7.08 31.90
C LEU A 2 -45.55 -5.89 31.59
N TYR A 3 -44.74 -5.94 30.53
CA TYR A 3 -45.24 -5.92 29.15
C TYR A 3 -44.48 -6.86 28.20
N PHE A 4 -45.24 -7.66 27.43
CA PHE A 4 -44.77 -8.31 26.21
C PHE A 4 -44.99 -7.35 25.03
N MET A 5 -44.06 -7.30 24.08
CA MET A 5 -44.35 -6.83 22.72
C MET A 5 -43.96 -7.90 21.71
N PHE A 6 -44.95 -8.40 20.99
CA PHE A 6 -44.77 -9.30 19.86
C PHE A 6 -44.12 -8.52 18.71
N PHE A 7 -43.01 -9.03 18.18
CA PHE A 7 -42.74 -8.92 16.74
C PHE A 7 -43.08 -10.26 16.12
N ALA A 8 -44.02 -10.24 15.18
CA ALA A 8 -44.35 -11.42 14.39
C ALA A 8 -43.25 -11.68 13.36
N ASP A 9 -42.91 -12.95 13.16
CA ASP A 9 -42.02 -13.38 12.07
C ASP A 9 -42.56 -12.89 10.73
N MET A 10 -41.87 -11.94 10.10
CA MET A 10 -41.92 -11.83 8.64
C MET A 10 -41.06 -12.95 8.06
N PRO A 11 -41.57 -13.75 7.11
CA PRO A 11 -40.75 -14.75 6.44
C PRO A 11 -39.61 -14.02 5.72
N ALA A 12 -38.38 -14.37 6.06
CA ALA A 12 -37.20 -13.84 5.38
C ALA A 12 -37.36 -14.11 3.89
N SER A 13 -37.49 -13.04 3.09
CA SER A 13 -37.51 -13.17 1.64
C SER A 13 -36.18 -13.79 1.25
N SER A 14 -36.22 -14.99 0.67
CA SER A 14 -35.03 -15.65 0.14
C SER A 14 -34.42 -14.76 -0.94
N SER A 15 -33.36 -14.02 -0.60
CA SER A 15 -32.50 -13.39 -1.58
C SER A 15 -32.02 -14.49 -2.54
N PRO A 16 -32.14 -14.30 -3.87
CA PRO A 16 -31.60 -15.28 -4.80
C PRO A 16 -30.09 -15.42 -4.53
N LEU A 17 -29.60 -16.66 -4.54
CA LEU A 17 -28.17 -16.98 -4.42
C LEU A 17 -27.37 -16.00 -5.29
N GLU A 18 -26.41 -15.29 -4.68
CA GLU A 18 -25.48 -14.49 -5.46
C GLU A 18 -24.82 -15.40 -6.50
N ARG A 19 -24.90 -15.01 -7.77
CA ARG A 19 -24.33 -15.80 -8.87
C ARG A 19 -22.85 -16.04 -8.56
N ARG A 20 -22.39 -17.29 -8.68
CA ARG A 20 -20.98 -17.66 -8.53
C ARG A 20 -20.11 -16.70 -9.33
N GLN A 21 -19.15 -16.07 -8.66
CA GLN A 21 -18.24 -15.11 -9.27
C GLN A 21 -16.88 -15.78 -9.41
N THR A 22 -16.35 -15.82 -10.63
CA THR A 22 -15.03 -16.39 -10.93
C THR A 22 -14.06 -15.24 -11.17
N ILE A 23 -12.93 -15.25 -10.46
CA ILE A 23 -11.91 -14.20 -10.48
C ILE A 23 -10.56 -14.86 -10.79
N ASN A 24 -9.97 -14.53 -11.93
CA ASN A 24 -8.62 -15.00 -12.28
C ASN A 24 -7.61 -13.96 -11.79
N PHE A 25 -6.55 -14.41 -11.11
CA PHE A 25 -5.49 -13.53 -10.61
C PHE A 25 -4.11 -14.21 -10.65
N GLN A 26 -3.07 -13.40 -10.57
CA GLN A 26 -1.69 -13.88 -10.42
C GLN A 26 -1.24 -13.63 -8.99
N SER A 27 -0.93 -14.70 -8.27
CA SER A 27 -0.26 -14.62 -6.98
C SER A 27 1.23 -14.34 -7.20
N THR A 28 1.84 -13.52 -6.32
CA THR A 28 3.29 -13.26 -6.29
C THR A 28 3.94 -13.84 -5.02
N GLY A 29 3.37 -14.94 -4.53
CA GLY A 29 3.74 -15.62 -3.29
C GLY A 29 2.80 -15.30 -2.14
N ASN A 30 3.01 -16.02 -1.03
CA ASN A 30 2.11 -16.05 0.12
C ASN A 30 1.82 -14.67 0.76
N PRO A 31 0.57 -14.44 1.24
CA PRO A 31 -0.59 -15.31 1.07
C PRO A 31 -1.08 -15.29 -0.39
N ILE A 32 -1.73 -16.38 -0.84
CA ILE A 32 -2.12 -16.63 -2.23
C ILE A 32 -2.76 -15.37 -2.84
N LEU A 33 -3.78 -14.83 -2.17
CA LEU A 33 -4.42 -13.56 -2.48
C LEU A 33 -4.13 -12.57 -1.35
N ALA A 34 -3.36 -11.51 -1.65
CA ALA A 34 -2.81 -10.59 -0.64
C ALA A 34 -3.33 -9.14 -0.76
N ASP A 35 -4.16 -8.85 -1.76
CA ASP A 35 -4.66 -7.49 -2.04
C ASP A 35 -5.80 -7.03 -1.12
N GLY A 36 -6.31 -7.93 -0.26
CA GLY A 36 -7.41 -7.65 0.67
C GLY A 36 -8.79 -7.59 0.01
N SER A 37 -8.92 -8.02 -1.26
CA SER A 37 -10.20 -8.06 -1.99
C SER A 37 -11.14 -9.16 -1.46
N TYR A 38 -10.59 -10.31 -1.09
CA TYR A 38 -11.27 -11.42 -0.43
C TYR A 38 -10.36 -11.97 0.67
N TYR A 39 -10.95 -12.33 1.81
CA TYR A 39 -10.27 -13.01 2.92
C TYR A 39 -10.75 -14.47 2.96
N SER A 40 -9.87 -15.35 3.45
CA SER A 40 -10.02 -16.79 3.35
C SER A 40 -9.42 -17.47 4.57
N GLY A 41 -10.26 -18.24 5.28
CA GLY A 41 -9.85 -19.06 6.41
C GLY A 41 -10.05 -20.55 6.14
N ASP A 42 -9.52 -21.35 7.06
CA ASP A 42 -9.85 -22.78 7.21
C ASP A 42 -9.72 -23.61 5.91
N PRO A 43 -8.52 -23.65 5.29
CA PRO A 43 -8.32 -24.28 3.99
C PRO A 43 -8.36 -25.81 4.03
N ALA A 44 -9.15 -26.41 3.14
CA ALA A 44 -9.12 -27.84 2.88
C ALA A 44 -8.82 -28.13 1.40
N PRO A 45 -7.60 -28.57 1.06
CA PRO A 45 -7.21 -28.87 -0.32
C PRO A 45 -7.65 -30.28 -0.78
N ILE A 46 -7.99 -30.40 -2.07
CA ILE A 46 -8.23 -31.65 -2.79
C ILE A 46 -7.62 -31.55 -4.20
N VAL A 47 -7.15 -32.66 -4.75
CA VAL A 47 -6.62 -32.73 -6.13
C VAL A 47 -7.59 -33.50 -7.01
N VAL A 48 -8.04 -32.88 -8.09
CA VAL A 48 -8.95 -33.48 -9.07
C VAL A 48 -8.33 -33.30 -10.45
N ASN A 49 -8.09 -34.40 -11.18
CA ASN A 49 -7.49 -34.38 -12.52
C ASN A 49 -6.19 -33.54 -12.64
N ASN A 50 -5.29 -33.67 -11.65
CA ASN A 50 -4.04 -32.91 -11.55
C ASN A 50 -4.21 -31.38 -11.37
N THR A 51 -5.41 -30.91 -11.04
CA THR A 51 -5.71 -29.53 -10.62
C THR A 51 -5.97 -29.52 -9.12
N VAL A 52 -5.43 -28.52 -8.41
CA VAL A 52 -5.63 -28.35 -6.97
C VAL A 52 -6.80 -27.41 -6.73
N TYR A 53 -7.73 -27.84 -5.89
CA TYR A 53 -8.86 -27.05 -5.39
C TYR A 53 -8.72 -26.90 -3.88
N ILE A 54 -8.91 -25.70 -3.35
CA ILE A 54 -8.85 -25.41 -1.90
C ILE A 54 -10.17 -24.77 -1.51
N ILE A 55 -11.05 -25.52 -0.84
CA ILE A 55 -12.24 -24.93 -0.24
C ILE A 55 -11.84 -24.19 1.04
N SER A 56 -12.54 -23.09 1.31
CA SER A 56 -12.26 -22.19 2.44
C SER A 56 -13.51 -21.48 2.90
N GLY A 57 -13.55 -21.11 4.18
CA GLY A 57 -14.50 -20.12 4.68
C GLY A 57 -14.17 -18.74 4.08
N ARG A 58 -15.18 -18.01 3.60
CA ARG A 58 -15.01 -16.61 3.22
C ARG A 58 -15.12 -15.74 4.47
N ASP A 59 -13.99 -15.29 4.99
CA ASP A 59 -13.94 -14.30 6.07
C ASP A 59 -14.48 -12.96 5.55
N GLN A 60 -15.46 -12.37 6.25
CA GLN A 60 -16.11 -11.11 5.89
C GLN A 60 -16.21 -10.12 7.05
N ALA A 61 -15.45 -10.35 8.14
CA ALA A 61 -15.46 -9.48 9.31
C ALA A 61 -15.06 -8.04 8.95
N GLY A 62 -15.60 -7.07 9.68
CA GLY A 62 -15.17 -5.67 9.60
C GLY A 62 -13.69 -5.50 9.99
N ALA A 63 -13.04 -4.45 9.49
CA ALA A 63 -11.62 -4.16 9.79
C ALA A 63 -11.34 -3.94 11.29
N THR A 64 -12.37 -3.68 12.09
CA THR A 64 -12.31 -3.47 13.55
C THR A 64 -13.18 -4.50 14.31
N GLU A 65 -13.66 -5.55 13.64
CA GLU A 65 -14.56 -6.54 14.22
C GLU A 65 -13.77 -7.73 14.76
N ASN A 66 -13.79 -7.90 16.09
CA ASN A 66 -13.12 -9.04 16.74
C ASN A 66 -14.03 -10.26 16.86
N ASN A 67 -14.63 -10.66 15.73
CA ASN A 67 -15.51 -11.81 15.62
C ASN A 67 -15.53 -12.37 14.18
N PHE A 68 -15.77 -13.67 14.02
CA PHE A 68 -15.86 -14.32 12.72
C PHE A 68 -17.21 -14.06 12.04
N ALA A 69 -17.19 -13.33 10.92
CA ALA A 69 -18.33 -13.23 10.00
C ALA A 69 -18.06 -14.09 8.75
N ILE A 70 -18.38 -15.39 8.83
CA ILE A 70 -18.14 -16.35 7.74
C ILE A 70 -19.49 -16.89 7.25
N ASN A 71 -20.01 -16.29 6.17
CA ASN A 71 -21.38 -16.57 5.73
C ASN A 71 -21.49 -17.69 4.67
N GLN A 72 -20.37 -18.04 4.04
CA GLN A 72 -20.34 -18.90 2.87
C GLN A 72 -18.94 -19.45 2.60
N TRP A 73 -18.85 -20.50 1.79
CA TRP A 73 -17.59 -21.03 1.30
C TRP A 73 -17.22 -20.52 -0.10
N GLN A 74 -15.93 -20.53 -0.39
CA GLN A 74 -15.31 -20.20 -1.67
C GLN A 74 -14.22 -21.22 -1.99
N ILE A 75 -13.88 -21.38 -3.27
CA ILE A 75 -12.87 -22.35 -3.73
C ILE A 75 -11.79 -21.63 -4.53
N PHE A 76 -10.53 -21.80 -4.15
CA PHE A 76 -9.37 -21.47 -4.97
C PHE A 76 -9.03 -22.67 -5.87
N GLU A 77 -8.75 -22.43 -7.14
CA GLU A 77 -8.34 -23.42 -8.13
C GLU A 77 -6.98 -23.02 -8.73
N SER A 78 -6.05 -23.96 -8.85
CA SER A 78 -4.85 -23.80 -9.67
C SER A 78 -4.36 -25.12 -10.26
N ALA A 79 -3.96 -25.08 -11.53
CA ALA A 79 -3.27 -26.17 -12.20
C ALA A 79 -1.81 -26.32 -11.74
N ASP A 80 -1.18 -25.23 -11.29
CA ASP A 80 0.24 -25.16 -10.91
C ASP A 80 0.45 -24.25 -9.67
N PRO A 81 0.03 -24.72 -8.47
CA PRO A 81 0.17 -23.97 -7.23
C PRO A 81 1.62 -24.01 -6.73
N ASN A 82 2.19 -22.84 -6.51
CA ASN A 82 3.58 -22.68 -6.09
C ASN A 82 3.69 -21.58 -4.99
N PRO A 83 4.40 -21.82 -3.87
CA PRO A 83 4.62 -20.83 -2.81
C PRO A 83 5.25 -19.51 -3.26
N SER A 84 6.01 -19.51 -4.37
CA SER A 84 6.57 -18.27 -4.96
C SER A 84 5.55 -17.46 -5.79
N GLY A 85 4.30 -17.90 -5.87
CA GLY A 85 3.27 -17.33 -6.72
C GLY A 85 2.94 -18.18 -7.95
N GLY A 86 1.91 -17.79 -8.69
CA GLY A 86 1.38 -18.55 -9.82
C GLY A 86 -0.01 -18.08 -10.24
N SER A 87 -0.57 -18.74 -11.26
CA SER A 87 -1.94 -18.46 -11.73
C SER A 87 -2.98 -19.15 -10.86
N TRP A 88 -3.97 -18.38 -10.40
CA TRP A 88 -5.07 -18.86 -9.56
C TRP A 88 -6.42 -18.35 -10.05
N THR A 89 -7.45 -19.15 -9.78
CA THR A 89 -8.85 -18.81 -10.00
C THR A 89 -9.58 -18.90 -8.67
N LEU A 90 -10.18 -17.80 -8.21
CA LEU A 90 -11.09 -17.80 -7.06
C LEU A 90 -12.53 -17.93 -7.57
N HIS A 91 -13.18 -19.02 -7.20
CA HIS A 91 -14.63 -19.16 -7.27
C HIS A 91 -15.24 -18.68 -5.96
N ALA A 92 -15.66 -17.42 -5.94
CA ALA A 92 -16.45 -16.86 -4.85
C ALA A 92 -17.92 -17.30 -4.95
N ASN A 93 -18.60 -17.34 -3.80
CA ASN A 93 -20.01 -17.68 -3.67
C ASN A 93 -20.31 -19.14 -4.12
N VAL A 94 -19.58 -20.13 -3.61
CA VAL A 94 -19.77 -21.54 -4.00
C VAL A 94 -21.01 -22.14 -3.36
N VAL A 95 -21.17 -22.00 -2.04
CA VAL A 95 -22.30 -22.51 -1.27
C VAL A 95 -22.48 -21.75 0.04
N GLN A 96 -23.73 -21.59 0.48
CA GLN A 96 -24.13 -20.98 1.76
C GLN A 96 -24.85 -22.04 2.63
N PRO A 97 -24.55 -22.14 3.94
CA PRO A 97 -25.11 -23.15 4.85
C PRO A 97 -26.62 -23.38 4.71
N GLN A 98 -27.41 -22.31 4.88
CA GLN A 98 -28.87 -22.33 4.82
C GLN A 98 -29.46 -22.61 3.43
N THR A 99 -28.65 -22.51 2.37
CA THR A 99 -29.09 -22.76 0.98
C THR A 99 -28.95 -24.22 0.58
N VAL A 100 -28.11 -24.98 1.29
CA VAL A 100 -27.92 -26.42 1.07
C VAL A 100 -28.56 -27.23 2.20
N PHE A 101 -28.33 -26.88 3.47
CA PHE A 101 -28.88 -27.54 4.65
C PHE A 101 -30.12 -26.79 5.15
N SER A 102 -31.33 -27.33 4.89
CA SER A 102 -32.60 -26.70 5.29
C SER A 102 -32.79 -26.60 6.82
N TRP A 103 -32.00 -27.34 7.59
CA TRP A 103 -31.98 -27.33 9.05
C TRP A 103 -30.95 -26.36 9.65
N ALA A 104 -30.03 -25.80 8.85
CA ALA A 104 -28.99 -24.89 9.32
C ALA A 104 -29.49 -23.43 9.50
N ARG A 105 -28.77 -22.64 10.30
CA ARG A 105 -28.91 -21.18 10.37
C ARG A 105 -28.25 -20.53 9.15
N ALA A 106 -28.59 -19.26 8.93
CA ALA A 106 -27.81 -18.42 8.02
C ALA A 106 -26.42 -18.16 8.60
N GLY A 107 -25.39 -18.29 7.75
CA GLY A 107 -23.99 -18.11 8.13
C GLY A 107 -23.40 -19.26 8.93
N THR A 108 -22.26 -19.03 9.61
CA THR A 108 -21.43 -20.07 10.26
C THR A 108 -20.90 -21.12 9.27
N ALA A 109 -20.41 -20.66 8.11
CA ALA A 109 -19.78 -21.50 7.08
C ALA A 109 -18.31 -21.82 7.45
N TYR A 110 -18.10 -22.49 8.58
CA TYR A 110 -16.78 -22.74 9.18
C TYR A 110 -16.04 -23.87 8.45
N ALA A 111 -14.82 -24.19 8.90
CA ALA A 111 -13.89 -25.19 8.38
C ALA A 111 -14.54 -26.44 7.76
N ALA A 112 -14.72 -26.45 6.44
CA ALA A 112 -15.36 -27.55 5.72
C ALA A 112 -14.34 -28.28 4.84
N GLN A 113 -14.46 -29.60 4.74
CA GLN A 113 -13.64 -30.41 3.84
C GLN A 113 -14.50 -31.01 2.73
N VAL A 114 -14.00 -30.96 1.49
CA VAL A 114 -14.52 -31.79 0.39
C VAL A 114 -13.62 -32.99 0.17
N VAL A 115 -14.22 -34.18 0.07
CA VAL A 115 -13.55 -35.42 -0.35
C VAL A 115 -14.32 -36.08 -1.50
N GLN A 116 -13.62 -36.84 -2.34
CA GLN A 116 -14.28 -37.63 -3.38
C GLN A 116 -14.60 -39.04 -2.84
N GLY A 117 -15.86 -39.46 -2.96
CA GLY A 117 -16.29 -40.80 -2.59
C GLY A 117 -15.88 -41.84 -3.65
N SER A 118 -15.93 -43.12 -3.29
CA SER A 118 -15.63 -44.25 -4.20
C SER A 118 -16.58 -44.36 -5.41
N ASN A 119 -17.71 -43.64 -5.37
CA ASN A 119 -18.65 -43.47 -6.47
C ASN A 119 -18.31 -42.31 -7.43
N GLY A 120 -17.19 -41.61 -7.20
CA GLY A 120 -16.73 -40.47 -8.00
C GLY A 120 -17.39 -39.12 -7.67
N LYS A 121 -18.39 -39.08 -6.79
CA LYS A 121 -19.06 -37.84 -6.35
C LYS A 121 -18.24 -37.12 -5.28
N PHE A 122 -18.44 -35.81 -5.16
CA PHE A 122 -17.80 -34.94 -4.19
C PHE A 122 -18.71 -34.70 -2.99
N TYR A 123 -18.19 -34.92 -1.79
CA TYR A 123 -18.90 -34.81 -0.52
C TYR A 123 -18.30 -33.68 0.32
N LEU A 124 -19.09 -32.65 0.57
CA LEU A 124 -18.78 -31.50 1.41
C LEU A 124 -19.24 -31.79 2.85
N TYR A 125 -18.29 -32.01 3.75
CA TYR A 125 -18.53 -32.10 5.18
C TYR A 125 -18.37 -30.73 5.80
N ALA A 126 -19.44 -30.21 6.40
CA ALA A 126 -19.55 -28.80 6.76
C ALA A 126 -20.03 -28.63 8.21
N PRO A 127 -19.23 -27.99 9.09
CA PRO A 127 -19.67 -27.59 10.41
C PRO A 127 -20.51 -26.30 10.29
N VAL A 128 -21.75 -26.36 10.75
CA VAL A 128 -22.74 -25.29 10.67
C VAL A 128 -23.60 -25.27 11.93
N THR A 129 -24.21 -24.13 12.26
CA THR A 129 -25.11 -24.06 13.42
C THR A 129 -26.54 -24.48 13.07
N GLN A 130 -27.17 -25.30 13.90
CA GLN A 130 -28.55 -25.77 13.73
C GLN A 130 -29.55 -24.63 14.00
N SER A 131 -30.56 -24.46 13.13
CA SER A 131 -31.63 -23.47 13.31
C SER A 131 -32.44 -23.74 14.58
N ARG A 132 -32.83 -25.01 14.79
CA ARG A 132 -33.67 -25.47 15.90
C ARG A 132 -33.00 -26.64 16.60
N THR A 133 -32.55 -26.43 17.83
CA THR A 133 -32.00 -27.48 18.71
C THR A 133 -32.19 -27.10 20.18
N SER A 134 -32.21 -28.10 21.06
CA SER A 134 -32.14 -27.93 22.52
C SER A 134 -30.73 -28.19 23.09
N SER A 135 -29.75 -28.48 22.22
CA SER A 135 -28.34 -28.60 22.58
C SER A 135 -27.79 -27.28 23.11
N ALA A 136 -26.84 -27.34 24.06
CA ALA A 136 -26.20 -26.15 24.61
C ALA A 136 -25.28 -25.47 23.58
N ASP A 137 -24.59 -26.27 22.77
CA ASP A 137 -23.88 -25.81 21.57
C ASP A 137 -24.71 -26.17 20.31
N PRO A 138 -25.01 -25.19 19.42
CA PRO A 138 -25.79 -25.45 18.22
C PRO A 138 -24.97 -26.02 17.05
N PHE A 139 -23.64 -26.04 17.10
CA PHE A 139 -22.80 -26.58 16.02
C PHE A 139 -23.06 -28.06 15.77
N ALA A 140 -23.10 -28.41 14.49
CA ALA A 140 -23.31 -29.75 13.99
C ALA A 140 -22.68 -29.89 12.60
N ILE A 141 -22.33 -31.11 12.21
CA ILE A 141 -21.72 -31.40 10.92
C ILE A 141 -22.78 -31.96 9.98
N GLY A 142 -23.02 -31.24 8.88
CA GLY A 142 -23.79 -31.68 7.73
C GLY A 142 -22.89 -32.33 6.67
N VAL A 143 -23.51 -33.07 5.75
CA VAL A 143 -22.84 -33.61 4.56
C VAL A 143 -23.69 -33.32 3.32
N ALA A 144 -23.11 -32.65 2.34
CA ALA A 144 -23.75 -32.36 1.05
C ALA A 144 -22.97 -33.00 -0.10
N VAL A 145 -23.64 -33.33 -1.20
CA VAL A 145 -23.08 -34.08 -2.33
C VAL A 145 -23.22 -33.33 -3.65
N SER A 146 -22.24 -33.48 -4.54
CA SER A 146 -22.24 -32.96 -5.91
C SER A 146 -21.55 -33.90 -6.90
N ASP A 147 -21.89 -33.80 -8.18
CA ASP A 147 -21.16 -34.42 -9.29
C ASP A 147 -19.95 -33.58 -9.75
N ASN A 148 -19.77 -32.37 -9.22
CA ASN A 148 -18.67 -31.46 -9.56
C ASN A 148 -18.11 -30.82 -8.28
N ILE A 149 -16.78 -30.74 -8.15
CA ILE A 149 -16.08 -30.12 -7.01
C ILE A 149 -16.51 -28.66 -6.77
N LEU A 150 -16.92 -27.93 -7.82
CA LEU A 150 -17.44 -26.57 -7.71
C LEU A 150 -18.93 -26.51 -7.38
N GLY A 151 -19.63 -27.64 -7.19
CA GLY A 151 -21.09 -27.69 -7.03
C GLY A 151 -21.87 -27.59 -8.34
N PRO A 152 -23.23 -27.50 -8.29
CA PRO A 152 -24.04 -27.26 -7.10
C PRO A 152 -24.08 -28.46 -6.14
N TYR A 153 -24.13 -28.16 -4.84
CA TYR A 153 -24.24 -29.14 -3.77
C TYR A 153 -25.69 -29.29 -3.31
N THR A 154 -26.08 -30.52 -2.95
CA THR A 154 -27.40 -30.85 -2.37
C THR A 154 -27.19 -31.57 -1.04
N ASP A 155 -28.04 -31.32 -0.03
CA ASP A 155 -27.99 -32.05 1.25
C ASP A 155 -28.08 -33.57 1.01
N ALA A 156 -27.08 -34.32 1.46
CA ALA A 156 -27.04 -35.78 1.35
C ALA A 156 -27.74 -36.46 2.54
N HIS A 157 -28.10 -35.70 3.58
CA HIS A 157 -28.85 -36.16 4.75
C HIS A 157 -29.93 -35.15 5.18
N PRO A 158 -30.99 -34.93 4.37
CA PRO A 158 -32.00 -33.89 4.60
C PRO A 158 -32.81 -34.03 5.91
N SER A 159 -32.64 -35.14 6.64
CA SER A 159 -33.24 -35.38 7.96
C SER A 159 -32.57 -34.59 9.10
N GLY A 160 -31.40 -33.99 8.87
CA GLY A 160 -30.65 -33.22 9.88
C GLY A 160 -29.12 -33.42 9.77
N PRO A 161 -28.32 -32.94 10.74
CA PRO A 161 -26.89 -33.23 10.76
C PRO A 161 -26.60 -34.72 10.94
N ILE A 162 -25.44 -35.17 10.46
CA ILE A 162 -24.93 -36.53 10.73
C ILE A 162 -24.20 -36.61 12.07
N ILE A 163 -23.70 -35.48 12.59
CA ILE A 163 -23.03 -35.36 13.90
C ILE A 163 -23.48 -34.07 14.58
N SER A 164 -23.89 -34.14 15.84
CA SER A 164 -24.24 -33.01 16.71
C SER A 164 -24.13 -33.45 18.18
N GLN A 165 -24.46 -32.56 19.13
CA GLN A 165 -24.56 -32.95 20.55
C GLN A 165 -25.64 -34.02 20.83
N SER A 166 -26.55 -34.33 19.90
CA SER A 166 -27.59 -35.36 20.04
C SER A 166 -27.48 -36.53 19.05
N VAL A 167 -26.66 -36.41 18.00
CA VAL A 167 -26.53 -37.39 16.90
C VAL A 167 -25.05 -37.71 16.66
N PRO A 168 -24.65 -38.98 16.47
CA PRO A 168 -25.41 -40.18 16.73
C PRO A 168 -25.69 -40.37 18.23
N SER A 169 -26.83 -40.97 18.58
CA SER A 169 -27.18 -41.28 19.98
C SER A 169 -26.09 -42.13 20.67
N PRO A 170 -25.69 -41.85 21.92
CA PRO A 170 -26.31 -40.92 22.90
C PRO A 170 -25.90 -39.44 22.75
N GLY A 171 -25.18 -39.08 21.69
CA GLY A 171 -24.68 -37.73 21.46
C GLY A 171 -23.33 -37.45 22.12
N ASN A 172 -22.99 -36.18 22.22
CA ASN A 172 -21.76 -35.68 22.86
C ASN A 172 -21.99 -34.29 23.47
N ASN A 173 -21.00 -33.80 24.21
CA ASN A 173 -21.04 -32.50 24.88
C ASN A 173 -19.93 -31.55 24.39
N ILE A 174 -19.42 -31.77 23.18
CA ILE A 174 -18.34 -30.97 22.59
C ILE A 174 -18.91 -29.96 21.59
N GLN A 175 -18.10 -29.00 21.15
CA GLN A 175 -18.42 -28.19 19.97
C GLN A 175 -18.09 -29.02 18.72
N ASN A 176 -19.10 -29.26 17.87
CA ASN A 176 -18.98 -30.20 16.73
C ASN A 176 -18.52 -29.45 15.47
N ILE A 177 -17.23 -29.11 15.44
CA ILE A 177 -16.58 -28.36 14.36
C ILE A 177 -15.39 -29.13 13.75
N ASP A 178 -14.84 -28.57 12.67
CA ASP A 178 -13.63 -29.00 11.99
C ASP A 178 -13.61 -30.49 11.58
N PRO A 179 -14.57 -30.94 10.75
CA PRO A 179 -14.55 -32.29 10.20
C PRO A 179 -13.33 -32.50 9.29
N THR A 180 -12.59 -33.59 9.53
CA THR A 180 -11.69 -34.17 8.53
C THR A 180 -12.08 -35.61 8.20
N VAL A 181 -12.02 -35.95 6.91
CA VAL A 181 -12.49 -37.23 6.37
C VAL A 181 -11.41 -37.90 5.54
N LEU A 182 -11.22 -39.20 5.76
CA LEU A 182 -10.38 -40.07 4.94
C LEU A 182 -11.23 -41.18 4.33
N VAL A 183 -11.19 -41.30 3.01
CA VAL A 183 -11.53 -42.53 2.29
C VAL A 183 -10.23 -43.33 2.17
N ASP A 184 -10.18 -44.49 2.80
CA ASP A 184 -8.98 -45.32 2.91
C ASP A 184 -8.84 -46.27 1.69
N ASP A 185 -7.66 -46.86 1.51
CA ASP A 185 -7.35 -47.74 0.36
C ASP A 185 -8.24 -48.99 0.28
N ASP A 186 -8.84 -49.40 1.41
CA ASP A 186 -9.80 -50.52 1.49
C ASP A 186 -11.27 -50.06 1.28
N GLY A 187 -11.48 -48.79 0.94
CA GLY A 187 -12.78 -48.17 0.71
C GLY A 187 -13.54 -47.77 1.98
N ARG A 188 -13.00 -48.00 3.18
CA ARG A 188 -13.63 -47.56 4.43
C ARG A 188 -13.46 -46.05 4.61
N VAL A 189 -14.41 -45.47 5.33
CA VAL A 189 -14.54 -44.02 5.46
C VAL A 189 -14.47 -43.65 6.93
N TYR A 190 -13.59 -42.73 7.30
CA TYR A 190 -13.38 -42.28 8.67
C TYR A 190 -13.56 -40.77 8.75
N ILE A 191 -14.29 -40.31 9.75
CA ILE A 191 -14.46 -38.89 10.07
C ILE A 191 -13.92 -38.60 11.47
N TYR A 192 -13.13 -37.54 11.58
CA TYR A 192 -12.68 -36.93 12.83
C TYR A 192 -13.19 -35.50 12.93
N PHE A 193 -13.36 -35.00 14.16
CA PHE A 193 -13.86 -33.65 14.43
C PHE A 193 -13.60 -33.26 15.90
N GLY A 194 -13.69 -31.97 16.21
CA GLY A 194 -13.68 -31.44 17.58
C GLY A 194 -12.61 -30.40 17.87
N THR A 195 -12.67 -29.83 19.07
CA THR A 195 -11.86 -28.70 19.53
C THR A 195 -11.64 -28.76 21.06
N PHE A 196 -10.90 -27.81 21.64
CA PHE A 196 -10.59 -27.61 23.05
C PHE A 196 -10.14 -28.90 23.79
N GLY A 197 -9.17 -29.61 23.22
CA GLY A 197 -8.63 -30.85 23.81
C GLY A 197 -9.49 -32.10 23.60
N GLN A 198 -10.56 -32.01 22.81
CA GLN A 198 -11.51 -33.11 22.57
C GLN A 198 -11.58 -33.50 21.10
N LEU A 199 -10.77 -34.49 20.69
CA LEU A 199 -10.80 -35.06 19.34
C LEU A 199 -11.61 -36.38 19.34
N LEU A 200 -12.66 -36.43 18.52
CA LEU A 200 -13.57 -37.56 18.36
C LEU A 200 -13.48 -38.14 16.94
N ALA A 201 -13.84 -39.43 16.78
CA ALA A 201 -13.93 -40.06 15.46
C ALA A 201 -15.04 -41.11 15.35
N TYR A 202 -15.58 -41.26 14.14
CA TYR A 202 -16.48 -42.35 13.74
C TYR A 202 -16.00 -43.01 12.44
N GLU A 203 -16.46 -44.24 12.21
CA GLU A 203 -16.42 -44.88 10.89
C GLU A 203 -17.78 -44.65 10.22
N LEU A 204 -17.77 -44.24 8.95
CA LEU A 204 -18.95 -44.11 8.11
C LEU A 204 -19.10 -45.37 7.23
N ASN A 205 -20.32 -45.58 6.72
CA ASN A 205 -20.53 -46.49 5.60
C ASN A 205 -19.92 -45.93 4.32
N THR A 206 -19.79 -46.79 3.30
CA THR A 206 -19.32 -46.42 1.96
C THR A 206 -20.28 -45.50 1.19
N ASP A 207 -21.47 -45.22 1.76
CA ASP A 207 -22.41 -44.19 1.27
C ASP A 207 -21.95 -42.76 1.58
N MET A 208 -20.87 -42.60 2.37
CA MET A 208 -20.28 -41.33 2.83
C MET A 208 -21.15 -40.54 3.82
N VAL A 209 -22.29 -41.08 4.26
CA VAL A 209 -23.30 -40.35 5.06
C VAL A 209 -23.62 -41.05 6.38
N THR A 210 -23.82 -42.37 6.34
CA THR A 210 -24.35 -43.11 7.49
C THR A 210 -23.25 -43.44 8.48
N ILE A 211 -23.39 -43.03 9.73
CA ILE A 211 -22.54 -43.48 10.85
C ILE A 211 -22.68 -45.01 11.00
N LYS A 212 -21.59 -45.75 10.82
CA LYS A 212 -21.61 -47.23 10.79
C LYS A 212 -21.78 -47.86 12.17
N SER A 213 -21.30 -47.19 13.21
CA SER A 213 -21.45 -47.60 14.61
C SER A 213 -21.43 -46.37 15.51
N THR A 214 -22.26 -46.37 16.55
CA THR A 214 -22.29 -45.31 17.58
C THR A 214 -21.08 -45.36 18.53
N SER A 215 -20.20 -46.36 18.38
CA SER A 215 -18.94 -46.48 19.13
C SER A 215 -17.92 -45.43 18.68
N VAL A 216 -17.89 -44.30 19.39
CA VAL A 216 -16.97 -43.17 19.15
C VAL A 216 -15.53 -43.52 19.56
N THR A 217 -14.55 -43.21 18.73
CA THR A 217 -13.14 -43.12 19.13
C THR A 217 -12.91 -41.79 19.85
N ARG A 218 -12.21 -41.81 20.98
CA ARG A 218 -11.74 -40.60 21.68
C ARG A 218 -10.21 -40.57 21.63
N VAL A 219 -9.62 -39.45 21.23
CA VAL A 219 -8.17 -39.27 21.17
C VAL A 219 -7.72 -38.26 22.21
N SER A 220 -6.84 -38.69 23.12
CA SER A 220 -6.25 -37.87 24.18
C SER A 220 -4.72 -37.91 24.19
N SER A 221 -4.09 -38.63 23.26
CA SER A 221 -2.64 -38.84 23.17
C SER A 221 -1.91 -37.86 22.23
N LEU A 222 -2.63 -36.86 21.70
CA LEU A 222 -2.07 -35.77 20.91
C LEU A 222 -1.87 -34.54 21.80
N THR A 223 -0.61 -34.25 22.13
CA THR A 223 -0.23 -33.17 23.04
C THR A 223 -0.75 -31.83 22.55
N GLY A 224 -1.48 -31.10 23.41
CA GLY A 224 -1.95 -29.76 23.10
C GLY A 224 -2.95 -29.68 21.95
N PHE A 225 -3.72 -30.74 21.66
CA PHE A 225 -4.77 -30.67 20.64
C PHE A 225 -5.73 -29.50 20.94
N PHE A 226 -5.75 -28.50 20.06
CA PHE A 226 -6.63 -27.35 20.16
C PHE A 226 -7.83 -27.54 19.22
N GLU A 227 -7.62 -27.62 17.91
CA GLU A 227 -8.70 -27.79 16.91
C GLU A 227 -8.15 -28.28 15.54
N ALA A 228 -8.93 -28.13 14.46
CA ALA A 228 -8.53 -28.33 13.07
C ALA A 228 -7.74 -29.63 12.78
N PRO A 229 -8.28 -30.82 13.10
CA PRO A 229 -7.66 -32.07 12.72
C PRO A 229 -7.58 -32.19 11.19
N TRP A 230 -6.47 -32.72 10.68
CA TRP A 230 -6.29 -33.11 9.28
C TRP A 230 -5.74 -34.53 9.19
N LEU A 231 -6.57 -35.45 8.71
CA LEU A 231 -6.23 -36.86 8.58
C LEU A 231 -5.70 -37.17 7.18
N MET A 232 -4.50 -37.75 7.11
CA MET A 232 -3.92 -38.25 5.86
C MET A 232 -3.21 -39.59 6.04
N LYS A 233 -2.96 -40.28 4.92
CA LYS A 233 -2.19 -41.53 4.87
C LYS A 233 -1.01 -41.39 3.91
N ARG A 234 0.16 -41.91 4.28
CA ARG A 234 1.35 -41.98 3.42
C ARG A 234 2.12 -43.26 3.69
N LYS A 235 2.38 -44.06 2.64
CA LYS A 235 3.17 -45.32 2.69
C LYS A 235 2.72 -46.25 3.85
N GLY A 236 1.42 -46.41 4.05
CA GLY A 236 0.83 -47.25 5.11
C GLY A 236 0.82 -46.67 6.53
N THR A 237 1.40 -45.49 6.75
CA THR A 237 1.31 -44.75 8.03
C THR A 237 0.21 -43.70 7.95
N TYR A 238 -0.58 -43.55 9.02
CA TYR A 238 -1.57 -42.48 9.15
C TYR A 238 -0.96 -41.32 9.93
N TYR A 239 -1.27 -40.09 9.51
CA TYR A 239 -0.83 -38.85 10.12
C TYR A 239 -2.06 -38.02 10.46
N MET A 240 -2.07 -37.47 11.67
CA MET A 240 -3.04 -36.47 12.13
C MET A 240 -2.26 -35.19 12.36
N LEU A 241 -2.38 -34.22 11.46
CA LEU A 241 -1.95 -32.85 11.72
C LEU A 241 -3.09 -32.14 12.47
N TYR A 242 -2.80 -31.14 13.29
CA TYR A 242 -3.83 -30.41 14.04
C TYR A 242 -3.34 -29.04 14.50
N ALA A 243 -4.27 -28.11 14.75
CA ALA A 243 -3.95 -26.86 15.44
C ALA A 243 -3.58 -27.18 16.90
N GLY A 244 -2.35 -26.86 17.28
CA GLY A 244 -1.78 -27.12 18.60
C GLY A 244 -1.76 -25.88 19.47
N ASN A 245 -2.08 -26.03 20.76
CA ASN A 245 -1.86 -25.02 21.79
C ASN A 245 -1.54 -25.73 23.12
N ASN A 246 -0.33 -25.49 23.63
CA ASN A 246 0.10 -25.90 24.98
C ASN A 246 0.96 -24.79 25.58
N ALA A 247 0.39 -23.59 25.62
CA ALA A 247 1.09 -22.35 25.91
C ALA A 247 1.85 -22.35 27.25
N GLY A 248 2.90 -21.54 27.30
CA GLY A 248 3.71 -21.28 28.50
C GLY A 248 5.21 -21.24 28.21
N PRO A 249 6.06 -20.95 29.22
CA PRO A 249 7.49 -20.65 29.03
C PRO A 249 8.32 -21.77 28.39
N ASN A 250 7.85 -23.03 28.50
CA ASN A 250 8.51 -24.22 27.94
C ASN A 250 7.70 -24.82 26.77
N SER A 251 6.73 -24.09 26.21
CA SER A 251 5.93 -24.59 25.10
C SER A 251 6.78 -24.74 23.83
N PRO A 252 6.79 -25.91 23.18
CA PRO A 252 7.40 -26.07 21.87
C PRO A 252 6.52 -25.51 20.73
N CYS A 253 5.33 -24.97 21.03
CA CYS A 253 4.29 -24.64 20.06
C CYS A 253 3.89 -23.16 20.11
N THR A 254 3.43 -22.67 21.27
CA THR A 254 2.81 -21.34 21.39
C THR A 254 3.33 -20.58 22.61
N PRO A 255 3.79 -19.32 22.48
CA PRO A 255 4.17 -18.51 23.63
C PRO A 255 2.95 -18.06 24.45
N THR A 256 1.79 -17.86 23.79
CA THR A 256 0.55 -17.39 24.41
C THR A 256 -0.61 -18.37 24.26
N SER A 257 -1.59 -18.30 25.15
CA SER A 257 -2.81 -19.12 25.11
C SER A 257 -3.77 -18.73 23.98
N TYR A 258 -3.50 -17.65 23.25
CA TYR A 258 -4.33 -17.15 22.14
C TYR A 258 -3.82 -17.56 20.75
N HIS A 259 -2.59 -18.07 20.63
CA HIS A 259 -2.04 -18.57 19.37
C HIS A 259 -2.21 -20.09 19.23
N ALA A 260 -2.14 -20.55 17.97
CA ALA A 260 -1.99 -21.95 17.61
C ALA A 260 -0.78 -22.13 16.67
N CYS A 261 -0.03 -23.21 16.87
CA CYS A 261 0.91 -23.75 15.88
C CYS A 261 0.26 -24.93 15.13
N ILE A 262 0.93 -25.56 14.16
CA ILE A 262 0.45 -26.85 13.60
C ILE A 262 1.33 -27.97 14.14
N ALA A 263 0.74 -28.86 14.91
CA ALA A 263 1.35 -30.06 15.47
C ALA A 263 0.96 -31.32 14.68
N TYR A 264 1.61 -32.46 14.95
CA TYR A 264 1.17 -33.74 14.39
C TYR A 264 1.43 -34.96 15.27
N GLY A 265 0.72 -36.04 14.95
CA GLY A 265 0.99 -37.40 15.42
C GLY A 265 0.81 -38.46 14.35
N THR A 266 1.30 -39.67 14.62
CA THR A 266 1.21 -40.83 13.71
C THR A 266 0.46 -42.00 14.34
N ALA A 267 -0.18 -42.83 13.51
CA ALA A 267 -0.76 -44.12 13.90
C ALA A 267 -0.53 -45.20 12.82
N SER A 268 -0.64 -46.47 13.21
CA SER A 268 -0.66 -47.64 12.31
C SER A 268 -2.08 -48.04 11.87
N SER A 269 -3.11 -47.37 12.39
CA SER A 269 -4.52 -47.58 12.04
C SER A 269 -5.23 -46.23 11.96
N PRO A 270 -6.24 -46.07 11.09
CA PRO A 270 -6.94 -44.80 10.89
C PRO A 270 -7.70 -44.33 12.14
N ARG A 271 -7.98 -45.22 13.11
CA ARG A 271 -8.60 -44.90 14.40
C ARG A 271 -7.61 -44.82 15.58
N GLY A 272 -6.31 -44.73 15.30
CA GLY A 272 -5.26 -44.76 16.32
C GLY A 272 -4.86 -46.20 16.75
N PRO A 273 -4.12 -46.35 17.87
CA PRO A 273 -3.72 -45.29 18.80
C PRO A 273 -2.74 -44.29 18.17
N TRP A 274 -2.91 -43.01 18.52
CA TRP A 274 -2.09 -41.91 18.01
C TRP A 274 -0.87 -41.66 18.92
N THR A 275 0.28 -41.38 18.32
CA THR A 275 1.49 -40.95 19.04
C THR A 275 1.92 -39.58 18.53
N TYR A 276 2.02 -38.59 19.43
CA TYR A 276 2.56 -37.26 19.13
C TYR A 276 3.98 -37.31 18.55
N ARG A 277 4.30 -36.41 17.62
CA ARG A 277 5.59 -36.35 16.90
C ARG A 277 6.27 -34.98 16.86
N GLY A 278 5.61 -33.92 17.33
CA GLY A 278 6.18 -32.58 17.35
C GLY A 278 5.41 -31.59 16.49
N ILE A 279 6.08 -30.50 16.13
CA ILE A 279 5.53 -29.34 15.43
C ILE A 279 5.93 -29.37 13.94
N VAL A 280 4.93 -29.18 13.07
CA VAL A 280 5.08 -29.07 11.61
C VAL A 280 5.24 -27.61 11.20
N LEU A 281 4.39 -26.72 11.71
CA LEU A 281 4.43 -25.28 11.43
C LEU A 281 4.48 -24.51 12.75
N ASP A 282 5.36 -23.51 12.84
CA ASP A 282 5.32 -22.53 13.93
C ASP A 282 4.02 -21.72 13.93
N ILE A 283 3.87 -20.84 14.93
CA ILE A 283 2.82 -19.82 14.89
C ILE A 283 2.91 -19.02 13.58
N VAL A 284 1.74 -18.65 13.09
CA VAL A 284 1.54 -17.77 11.94
C VAL A 284 1.13 -16.39 12.45
N SER A 285 0.93 -15.41 11.57
CA SER A 285 0.49 -14.08 12.01
C SER A 285 -0.93 -14.05 12.61
N SER A 286 -1.81 -15.00 12.25
CA SER A 286 -3.16 -15.15 12.83
C SER A 286 -3.16 -15.99 14.12
N THR A 287 -4.20 -15.82 14.95
CA THR A 287 -4.37 -16.58 16.21
C THR A 287 -4.69 -18.05 15.95
N THR A 288 -5.53 -18.31 14.95
CA THR A 288 -5.80 -19.65 14.42
C THR A 288 -4.82 -20.00 13.29
N SER A 289 -4.60 -21.31 13.09
CA SER A 289 -3.96 -21.87 11.89
C SER A 289 -4.50 -23.28 11.65
N HIS A 290 -5.03 -23.54 10.45
CA HIS A 290 -5.70 -24.81 10.12
C HIS A 290 -4.88 -25.58 9.07
N PRO A 291 -4.46 -26.83 9.32
CA PRO A 291 -3.71 -27.63 8.35
C PRO A 291 -4.59 -28.20 7.23
N GLY A 292 -4.10 -28.10 6.00
CA GLY A 292 -4.55 -28.91 4.87
C GLY A 292 -3.35 -29.46 4.10
N VAL A 293 -3.35 -30.72 3.66
CA VAL A 293 -2.20 -31.30 2.92
C VAL A 293 -2.65 -31.90 1.60
N PHE A 294 -1.99 -31.51 0.50
CA PHE A 294 -2.18 -32.12 -0.82
C PHE A 294 -0.88 -32.66 -1.39
N THR A 295 -1.02 -33.56 -2.37
CA THR A 295 0.08 -34.19 -3.09
C THR A 295 0.08 -33.83 -4.57
N ARG A 296 1.27 -33.77 -5.18
CA ARG A 296 1.47 -33.62 -6.61
C ARG A 296 2.43 -34.68 -7.15
N ASP A 297 2.59 -34.69 -8.47
CA ASP A 297 3.63 -35.45 -9.17
C ASP A 297 3.55 -36.96 -8.91
N GLY A 298 2.33 -37.51 -8.93
CA GLY A 298 2.08 -38.92 -8.61
C GLY A 298 2.27 -39.29 -7.14
N GLY A 299 2.33 -38.31 -6.23
CA GLY A 299 2.50 -38.52 -4.79
C GLY A 299 3.93 -38.34 -4.28
N SER A 300 4.86 -37.81 -5.09
CA SER A 300 6.24 -37.51 -4.64
C SER A 300 6.36 -36.19 -3.89
N THR A 301 5.57 -35.18 -4.27
CA THR A 301 5.66 -33.82 -3.73
C THR A 301 4.45 -33.53 -2.84
N TYR A 302 4.67 -32.97 -1.65
CA TYR A 302 3.62 -32.64 -0.68
C TYR A 302 3.66 -31.13 -0.39
N TYR A 303 2.49 -30.55 -0.13
CA TYR A 303 2.33 -29.15 0.26
C TYR A 303 1.42 -29.07 1.48
N LEU A 304 1.82 -28.26 2.46
CA LEU A 304 0.97 -27.82 3.56
C LEU A 304 0.31 -26.51 3.14
N VAL A 305 -1.01 -26.46 3.23
CA VAL A 305 -1.85 -25.28 3.11
C VAL A 305 -2.29 -24.89 4.52
N TYR A 306 -2.28 -23.59 4.79
CA TYR A 306 -2.65 -23.00 6.06
C TYR A 306 -3.20 -21.58 5.83
N HIS A 307 -3.53 -20.84 6.90
CA HIS A 307 -3.95 -19.44 6.78
C HIS A 307 -3.11 -18.52 7.69
N THR A 308 -3.01 -17.26 7.31
CA THR A 308 -2.32 -16.17 8.03
C THR A 308 -3.24 -14.95 8.12
N ARG A 309 -2.78 -13.79 8.61
CA ARG A 309 -3.44 -12.48 8.42
C ARG A 309 -2.62 -11.51 7.56
N ASP A 310 -1.75 -12.02 6.67
CA ASP A 310 -0.74 -11.22 5.97
C ASP A 310 -1.25 -10.46 4.72
N ALA A 311 -2.53 -10.59 4.38
CA ALA A 311 -3.12 -9.80 3.31
C ALA A 311 -3.35 -8.35 3.75
N THR A 312 -3.46 -7.44 2.78
CA THR A 312 -3.74 -6.03 3.00
C THR A 312 -5.03 -5.86 3.81
N GLY A 313 -4.96 -5.25 5.01
CA GLY A 313 -6.13 -5.10 5.89
C GLY A 313 -6.59 -6.40 6.58
N GLY A 314 -5.75 -7.43 6.59
CA GLY A 314 -5.97 -8.66 7.34
C GLY A 314 -5.97 -8.45 8.86
N THR A 315 -6.74 -9.28 9.55
CA THR A 315 -6.86 -9.30 11.01
C THR A 315 -7.00 -10.77 11.45
N HIS A 316 -7.07 -11.04 12.75
CA HIS A 316 -7.36 -12.38 13.25
C HIS A 316 -8.69 -13.00 12.72
N PHE A 317 -9.60 -12.16 12.21
CA PHE A 317 -10.91 -12.55 11.64
C PHE A 317 -11.04 -12.24 10.14
N ARG A 318 -9.94 -11.81 9.52
CA ARG A 318 -9.81 -11.50 8.08
C ARG A 318 -8.53 -12.18 7.59
N ARG A 319 -8.57 -13.50 7.59
CA ARG A 319 -7.42 -14.38 7.35
C ARG A 319 -7.16 -14.54 5.85
N SER A 320 -6.04 -15.14 5.47
CA SER A 320 -5.70 -15.39 4.06
C SER A 320 -4.85 -16.64 3.89
N ILE A 321 -5.19 -17.46 2.91
CA ILE A 321 -4.54 -18.76 2.70
C ILE A 321 -3.11 -18.60 2.18
N ALA A 322 -2.22 -19.42 2.71
CA ALA A 322 -0.84 -19.60 2.28
C ALA A 322 -0.58 -21.10 2.00
N LEU A 323 0.46 -21.41 1.22
CA LEU A 323 0.95 -22.78 1.07
C LEU A 323 2.48 -22.83 1.08
N ASP A 324 3.04 -23.93 1.59
CA ASP A 324 4.47 -24.21 1.57
C ASP A 324 4.74 -25.70 1.36
N LYS A 325 5.97 -26.03 0.97
CA LYS A 325 6.37 -27.44 0.77
C LYS A 325 6.40 -28.19 2.10
N LEU A 326 5.81 -29.38 2.10
CA LEU A 326 5.85 -30.32 3.21
C LEU A 326 6.85 -31.43 2.87
N GLU A 327 7.85 -31.65 3.71
CA GLU A 327 8.84 -32.69 3.51
C GLU A 327 8.75 -33.78 4.58
N PHE A 328 9.11 -35.01 4.18
CA PHE A 328 9.21 -36.14 5.09
C PHE A 328 10.67 -36.57 5.21
N ASP A 329 11.10 -36.92 6.41
CA ASP A 329 12.31 -37.68 6.65
C ASP A 329 11.95 -39.19 6.66
N ASP A 330 12.21 -39.84 5.52
CA ASP A 330 12.04 -41.28 5.34
C ASP A 330 13.16 -42.13 5.99
N SER A 331 14.15 -41.51 6.67
CA SER A 331 15.17 -42.25 7.44
C SER A 331 14.68 -42.72 8.82
N THR A 332 13.59 -42.14 9.33
CA THR A 332 12.96 -42.54 10.59
C THR A 332 11.84 -43.56 10.38
N SER A 333 11.51 -44.33 11.42
CA SER A 333 10.39 -45.29 11.40
C SER A 333 9.42 -45.05 12.58
N PRO A 334 8.18 -44.59 12.35
CA PRO A 334 7.64 -44.13 11.06
C PRO A 334 8.37 -42.89 10.52
N PRO A 335 8.24 -42.58 9.21
CA PRO A 335 8.76 -41.34 8.65
C PRO A 335 8.20 -40.12 9.39
N THR A 336 9.08 -39.18 9.71
CA THR A 336 8.70 -37.93 10.38
C THR A 336 8.42 -36.85 9.34
N ILE A 337 7.56 -35.90 9.70
CA ILE A 337 7.38 -34.65 8.95
C ILE A 337 8.47 -33.68 9.39
N LYS A 338 9.19 -33.08 8.43
CA LYS A 338 10.12 -31.99 8.70
C LYS A 338 9.35 -30.70 8.96
N LYS A 339 9.90 -29.84 9.81
CA LYS A 339 9.33 -28.51 10.08
C LYS A 339 9.27 -27.69 8.78
N VAL A 340 8.10 -27.14 8.48
CA VAL A 340 7.84 -26.33 7.29
C VAL A 340 8.42 -24.94 7.51
N THR A 341 9.18 -24.46 6.53
CA THR A 341 9.62 -23.07 6.45
C THR A 341 8.50 -22.26 5.79
N GLN A 342 7.92 -21.31 6.53
CA GLN A 342 6.96 -20.35 5.98
C GLN A 342 7.66 -19.50 4.92
N THR A 343 7.11 -19.44 3.70
CA THR A 343 7.53 -18.44 2.71
C THR A 343 6.57 -17.26 2.73
N HIS A 344 7.10 -16.07 2.49
CA HIS A 344 6.33 -14.83 2.36
C HIS A 344 6.63 -14.21 1.00
N ARG A 345 5.65 -13.53 0.41
CA ARG A 345 5.86 -12.72 -0.80
C ARG A 345 6.98 -11.70 -0.58
N ALA A 346 7.77 -11.43 -1.61
CA ALA A 346 8.79 -10.39 -1.54
C ALA A 346 8.13 -9.02 -1.28
N THR A 347 8.29 -8.51 -0.08
CA THR A 347 8.06 -7.10 0.23
C THR A 347 9.21 -6.28 -0.35
N GLY A 348 8.91 -5.11 -0.90
CA GLY A 348 9.98 -4.14 -1.20
C GLY A 348 10.71 -3.76 0.08
N ALA A 349 11.96 -3.29 -0.04
CA ALA A 349 12.71 -2.81 1.12
C ALA A 349 11.85 -1.85 1.95
N ALA A 350 11.61 -2.22 3.22
CA ALA A 350 10.87 -1.37 4.14
C ALA A 350 11.55 0.01 4.17
N GLN A 351 10.77 1.08 4.03
CA GLN A 351 11.37 2.41 4.06
C GLN A 351 12.07 2.61 5.42
N PRO A 352 13.31 3.13 5.44
CA PRO A 352 13.99 3.44 6.70
C PRO A 352 13.09 4.29 7.58
N THR A 353 12.96 3.93 8.85
CA THR A 353 12.21 4.72 9.83
C THR A 353 13.11 5.02 11.01
N ARG A 354 12.85 6.13 11.71
CA ARG A 354 13.52 6.39 12.99
C ARG A 354 13.22 5.30 14.04
N ASN A 355 12.10 4.57 13.96
CA ASN A 355 11.83 3.49 14.90
C ASN A 355 12.76 2.30 14.65
N ILE A 356 13.69 2.08 15.59
CA ILE A 356 14.62 0.95 15.59
C ILE A 356 14.30 -0.09 16.68
N ALA A 357 13.13 0.01 17.34
CA ALA A 357 12.63 -1.03 18.25
C ALA A 357 12.53 -2.43 17.60
N PRO A 358 12.14 -2.60 16.32
CA PRO A 358 12.16 -3.91 15.66
C PRO A 358 13.55 -4.55 15.53
N ARG A 359 14.64 -3.79 15.79
CA ARG A 359 16.02 -4.31 15.82
C ARG A 359 16.48 -4.74 17.23
N ALA A 360 15.64 -4.53 18.25
CA ALA A 360 15.91 -4.92 19.63
C ALA A 360 15.37 -6.32 19.94
N LYS A 361 15.89 -6.91 21.02
CA LYS A 361 15.24 -8.02 21.74
C LYS A 361 14.39 -7.42 22.87
N ALA A 362 13.10 -7.74 22.89
CA ALA A 362 12.18 -7.32 23.94
C ALA A 362 12.26 -8.24 25.18
N ALA A 363 12.00 -7.68 26.36
CA ALA A 363 11.87 -8.43 27.60
C ALA A 363 10.97 -7.70 28.60
N SER A 364 10.30 -8.47 29.46
CA SER A 364 9.61 -7.97 30.65
C SER A 364 10.28 -8.50 31.91
N ALA A 365 10.57 -7.63 32.87
CA ALA A 365 11.16 -8.04 34.15
C ALA A 365 10.17 -8.81 35.04
N ASN A 366 8.88 -8.57 34.84
CA ASN A 366 7.79 -9.30 35.48
C ASN A 366 7.35 -10.43 34.55
N THR A 367 6.88 -11.55 35.12
CA THR A 367 6.27 -12.63 34.32
C THR A 367 5.13 -12.07 33.49
N THR A 368 5.21 -12.22 32.16
CA THR A 368 4.10 -11.86 31.27
C THR A 368 3.00 -12.92 31.43
N PRO A 369 1.75 -12.55 31.78
CA PRO A 369 0.63 -13.47 31.84
C PRO A 369 0.43 -14.19 30.50
N ILE A 370 0.03 -15.46 30.56
CA ILE A 370 0.01 -16.41 29.42
C ILE A 370 -0.86 -15.97 28.23
N GLN A 371 -1.74 -14.99 28.41
CA GLN A 371 -2.58 -14.43 27.36
C GLN A 371 -1.82 -13.47 26.44
N TYR A 372 -0.82 -12.77 26.96
CA TYR A 372 -0.16 -11.62 26.33
C TYR A 372 1.21 -11.97 25.76
N TRP A 373 1.70 -11.19 24.80
CA TRP A 373 2.98 -11.44 24.14
C TRP A 373 3.94 -10.27 24.32
N VAL A 374 5.19 -10.55 24.72
CA VAL A 374 6.21 -9.51 24.90
C VAL A 374 6.75 -8.98 23.58
N GLU A 375 6.84 -9.82 22.53
CA GLU A 375 7.33 -9.41 21.20
C GLU A 375 6.36 -8.43 20.50
N ALA A 376 5.10 -8.37 20.92
CA ALA A 376 4.12 -7.43 20.36
C ALA A 376 4.59 -5.97 20.45
N ILE A 377 5.34 -5.61 21.51
CA ILE A 377 5.71 -4.21 21.78
C ILE A 377 6.68 -3.60 20.76
N HIS A 378 7.24 -4.38 19.83
CA HIS A 378 8.22 -3.91 18.86
C HIS A 378 8.06 -4.53 17.47
N ASP A 379 6.89 -5.08 17.15
CA ASP A 379 6.59 -5.63 15.83
C ASP A 379 6.19 -4.55 14.80
N GLY A 380 6.03 -3.30 15.26
CA GLY A 380 5.68 -2.13 14.46
C GLY A 380 4.17 -1.97 14.22
N ARG A 381 3.32 -2.78 14.87
CA ARG A 381 1.86 -2.75 14.66
C ARG A 381 1.16 -2.01 15.80
N VAL A 382 0.21 -1.15 15.42
CA VAL A 382 -0.71 -0.51 16.37
C VAL A 382 -2.13 -0.80 15.94
N GLU A 383 -2.58 -2.02 16.25
CA GLU A 383 -3.93 -2.46 15.92
C GLU A 383 -4.98 -1.61 16.66
N PRO A 384 -6.05 -1.13 16.00
CA PRO A 384 -7.08 -0.33 16.66
C PRO A 384 -7.87 -1.11 17.72
N ASN A 385 -8.17 -2.39 17.43
CA ASN A 385 -8.89 -3.32 18.31
C ASN A 385 -8.05 -4.60 18.48
N PRO A 386 -6.95 -4.56 19.24
CA PRO A 386 -6.03 -5.69 19.36
C PRO A 386 -6.68 -6.89 20.09
N LEU A 387 -6.22 -8.11 19.79
CA LEU A 387 -6.40 -9.26 20.68
C LEU A 387 -5.19 -9.41 21.62
N PRO A 388 -5.26 -10.23 22.69
CA PRO A 388 -4.16 -10.40 23.64
C PRO A 388 -2.76 -10.67 23.09
N PRO A 389 -2.53 -11.37 21.96
CA PRO A 389 -1.18 -11.49 21.41
C PRO A 389 -0.69 -10.23 20.65
N ASP A 390 -1.56 -9.28 20.31
CA ASP A 390 -1.21 -7.99 19.67
C ASP A 390 -0.78 -6.92 20.69
N TYR A 391 -0.65 -7.28 21.97
CA TYR A 391 -0.11 -6.39 23.00
C TYR A 391 0.54 -7.17 24.14
N TRP A 392 1.47 -6.51 24.81
CA TRP A 392 1.92 -6.94 26.13
C TRP A 392 1.00 -6.35 27.20
N SER A 393 0.72 -7.10 28.28
CA SER A 393 0.10 -6.53 29.47
C SER A 393 0.60 -7.18 30.77
N SER A 394 0.61 -6.41 31.86
CA SER A 394 0.88 -6.91 33.21
C SER A 394 -0.36 -7.33 34.01
N TYR A 395 -1.57 -7.31 33.41
CA TYR A 395 -2.79 -7.62 34.16
C TYR A 395 -2.84 -9.08 34.62
N ALA A 396 -2.89 -9.28 35.94
CA ALA A 396 -2.92 -10.58 36.60
C ALA A 396 -3.99 -10.61 37.71
N ALA A 397 -5.16 -9.99 37.46
CA ALA A 397 -6.23 -9.81 38.44
C ALA A 397 -5.71 -9.20 39.75
N GLU A 398 -5.94 -9.82 40.91
CA GLU A 398 -5.48 -9.35 42.23
C GLU A 398 -3.94 -9.36 42.38
N GLN A 399 -3.22 -10.02 41.47
CA GLN A 399 -1.75 -10.13 41.48
C GLN A 399 -1.07 -9.12 40.53
N SER A 400 -1.85 -8.20 39.93
CA SER A 400 -1.32 -7.17 39.02
C SER A 400 -0.28 -6.29 39.74
N PRO A 401 0.94 -6.14 39.21
CA PRO A 401 2.02 -5.42 39.90
C PRO A 401 1.84 -3.89 39.78
N GLN A 402 2.12 -3.17 40.87
CA GLN A 402 2.14 -1.70 40.87
C GLN A 402 3.09 -1.12 39.82
N THR A 403 4.25 -1.76 39.64
CA THR A 403 5.29 -1.32 38.72
C THR A 403 5.70 -2.47 37.81
N SER A 404 5.80 -2.21 36.52
CA SER A 404 6.35 -3.14 35.52
C SER A 404 7.54 -2.53 34.82
N THR A 405 8.52 -3.34 34.42
CA THR A 405 9.67 -2.88 33.62
C THR A 405 9.77 -3.66 32.32
N LEU A 406 9.73 -2.94 31.20
CA LEU A 406 10.02 -3.45 29.86
C LEU A 406 11.43 -3.04 29.46
N THR A 407 12.14 -3.90 28.73
CA THR A 407 13.53 -3.67 28.31
C THR A 407 13.71 -4.00 26.84
N TYR A 408 14.43 -3.14 26.13
CA TYR A 408 15.05 -3.43 24.83
C TYR A 408 16.55 -3.62 25.00
N THR A 409 17.10 -4.61 24.30
CA THR A 409 18.54 -4.83 24.19
C THR A 409 18.92 -4.97 22.72
N TRP A 410 19.95 -4.25 22.28
CA TRP A 410 20.55 -4.38 20.94
C TRP A 410 21.91 -5.09 21.04
N ASP A 411 22.29 -5.82 19.99
CA ASP A 411 23.56 -6.55 19.94
C ASP A 411 24.79 -5.63 19.76
N SER A 412 24.56 -4.35 19.44
CA SER A 412 25.56 -3.29 19.34
C SER A 412 25.01 -1.98 19.91
N SER A 413 25.89 -0.98 20.11
CA SER A 413 25.47 0.33 20.62
C SER A 413 24.69 1.09 19.54
N VAL A 414 23.49 1.54 19.87
CA VAL A 414 22.63 2.37 19.02
C VAL A 414 22.54 3.79 19.57
N GLN A 415 22.26 4.77 18.70
CA GLN A 415 21.89 6.11 19.13
C GLN A 415 20.37 6.24 19.20
N LEU A 416 19.86 6.92 20.23
CA LEU A 416 18.43 7.18 20.45
C LEU A 416 18.23 8.62 20.94
N ASN A 417 17.18 9.30 20.45
CA ASN A 417 16.79 10.64 20.91
C ASN A 417 15.27 10.82 21.12
N GLY A 418 14.47 9.76 20.97
CA GLY A 418 13.05 9.82 21.25
C GLY A 418 12.44 8.45 21.52
N VAL A 419 11.28 8.43 22.19
CA VAL A 419 10.43 7.25 22.37
C VAL A 419 8.96 7.63 22.20
N ALA A 420 8.10 6.67 21.87
CA ALA A 420 6.65 6.84 21.97
C ALA A 420 6.03 5.52 22.47
N MET A 421 4.81 5.54 23.03
CA MET A 421 4.19 4.31 23.56
C MET A 421 2.68 4.28 23.32
N ALA A 422 2.22 3.29 22.55
CA ALA A 422 0.81 3.11 22.22
C ALA A 422 0.15 2.19 23.25
N PHE A 423 -0.42 2.77 24.31
CA PHE A 423 -1.11 1.99 25.35
C PHE A 423 -2.41 1.34 24.85
N PHE A 424 -2.67 0.13 25.33
CA PHE A 424 -3.99 -0.51 25.32
C PHE A 424 -4.71 -0.18 26.64
N ALA A 425 -6.03 0.04 26.57
CA ALA A 425 -6.87 0.15 27.75
C ALA A 425 -8.30 -0.34 27.48
N ASP A 426 -8.85 -1.12 28.40
CA ASP A 426 -10.25 -1.57 28.43
C ASP A 426 -11.03 -0.98 29.63
N GLN A 427 -10.35 -0.24 30.51
CA GLN A 427 -10.92 0.41 31.70
C GLN A 427 -10.53 1.90 31.79
N PRO A 428 -11.30 2.75 32.50
CA PRO A 428 -10.94 4.15 32.70
C PRO A 428 -9.69 4.31 33.59
N ALA A 429 -8.96 5.41 33.42
CA ALA A 429 -7.80 5.75 34.24
C ALA A 429 -8.17 5.79 35.74
N GLY A 430 -7.28 5.29 36.59
CA GLY A 430 -7.52 5.12 38.02
C GLY A 430 -8.24 3.83 38.43
N SER A 431 -8.70 2.98 37.50
CA SER A 431 -9.26 1.65 37.82
C SER A 431 -8.26 0.75 38.57
N ASN A 432 -8.78 -0.13 39.43
CA ASN A 432 -8.06 -1.19 40.12
C ASN A 432 -8.32 -2.59 39.52
N ILE A 433 -9.07 -2.66 38.42
CA ILE A 433 -9.39 -3.88 37.66
C ILE A 433 -9.10 -3.66 36.17
N GLY A 434 -8.93 -4.75 35.42
CA GLY A 434 -8.63 -4.71 33.98
C GLY A 434 -7.34 -3.97 33.66
N VAL A 435 -7.29 -3.36 32.47
CA VAL A 435 -6.18 -2.57 31.95
C VAL A 435 -6.61 -1.10 31.80
N PRO A 436 -6.45 -0.28 32.85
CA PRO A 436 -6.51 1.17 32.74
C PRO A 436 -5.26 1.76 32.06
N PRO A 437 -5.33 3.00 31.55
CA PRO A 437 -4.14 3.80 31.27
C PRO A 437 -3.21 3.88 32.50
N PRO A 438 -1.87 3.86 32.32
CA PRO A 438 -0.92 3.90 33.43
C PRO A 438 -1.00 5.22 34.20
N ALA A 439 -0.66 5.19 35.49
CA ALA A 439 -0.54 6.38 36.31
C ALA A 439 0.66 7.24 35.91
N SER A 440 1.76 6.60 35.50
CA SER A 440 2.95 7.25 34.93
C SER A 440 3.84 6.23 34.22
N TRP A 441 4.75 6.73 33.38
CA TRP A 441 5.91 5.96 32.93
C TRP A 441 7.13 6.88 32.79
N ARG A 442 8.31 6.27 32.64
CA ARG A 442 9.55 6.95 32.24
C ARG A 442 10.49 5.98 31.54
N VAL A 443 11.53 6.52 30.89
CA VAL A 443 12.58 5.72 30.25
C VAL A 443 13.96 5.99 30.86
N GLU A 444 14.74 4.92 30.98
CA GLU A 444 16.13 4.92 31.42
C GLU A 444 16.99 4.15 30.40
N TYR A 445 18.21 4.59 30.15
CA TYR A 445 19.17 3.92 29.26
C TYR A 445 20.33 3.32 30.06
N LEU A 446 20.96 2.28 29.52
CA LEU A 446 22.17 1.71 30.09
C LEU A 446 23.37 2.56 29.66
N ASN A 447 24.05 3.21 30.62
CA ASN A 447 25.21 4.05 30.32
C ASN A 447 26.49 3.22 30.14
N SER A 448 27.58 3.87 29.71
CA SER A 448 28.88 3.23 29.46
C SER A 448 29.55 2.62 30.71
N ALA A 449 29.10 2.97 31.92
CA ALA A 449 29.53 2.35 33.17
C ALA A 449 28.64 1.15 33.59
N GLY A 450 27.68 0.74 32.76
CA GLY A 450 26.75 -0.35 33.04
C GLY A 450 25.64 0.01 34.04
N ALA A 451 25.39 1.30 34.27
CA ALA A 451 24.36 1.78 35.19
C ALA A 451 23.16 2.39 34.44
N TRP A 452 21.95 2.12 34.95
CA TRP A 452 20.72 2.70 34.41
C TRP A 452 20.61 4.17 34.77
N THR A 453 20.43 5.02 33.75
CA THR A 453 20.38 6.49 33.87
C THR A 453 19.10 6.99 33.19
N ALA A 454 18.37 7.92 33.82
CA ALA A 454 17.19 8.53 33.20
C ALA A 454 17.59 9.36 31.98
N VAL A 455 16.77 9.33 30.92
CA VAL A 455 16.98 10.19 29.74
C VAL A 455 16.65 11.65 30.08
N SER A 456 17.44 12.58 29.55
CA SER A 456 17.23 14.02 29.75
C SER A 456 16.28 14.58 28.68
N LEU A 457 15.01 14.77 29.02
CA LEU A 457 13.98 15.28 28.10
C LEU A 457 14.37 16.64 27.51
N THR A 458 14.08 16.85 26.22
CA THR A 458 14.32 18.13 25.52
C THR A 458 13.07 19.00 25.40
N GLY A 459 11.87 18.42 25.60
CA GLY A 459 10.59 19.13 25.61
C GLY A 459 9.93 19.17 27.00
N SER A 460 8.95 20.06 27.16
CA SER A 460 8.19 20.25 28.41
C SER A 460 7.04 19.26 28.62
N GLY A 461 6.72 18.42 27.63
CA GLY A 461 5.51 17.58 27.61
C GLY A 461 5.48 16.37 28.55
N GLY A 462 6.61 16.00 29.18
CA GLY A 462 6.70 14.83 30.05
C GLY A 462 6.44 13.50 29.34
N TYR A 463 5.92 12.51 30.08
CA TYR A 463 5.58 11.19 29.56
C TYR A 463 4.04 11.03 29.46
N PRO A 464 3.46 10.97 28.25
CA PRO A 464 2.00 10.94 28.05
C PRO A 464 1.42 9.57 28.41
N THR A 465 0.34 9.53 29.20
CA THR A 465 -0.29 8.27 29.67
C THR A 465 -1.57 7.88 28.91
N ALA A 466 -2.06 8.72 28.00
CA ALA A 466 -3.31 8.48 27.29
C ALA A 466 -3.22 7.25 26.37
N ALA A 467 -4.24 6.38 26.42
CA ALA A 467 -4.38 5.28 25.46
C ALA A 467 -4.81 5.82 24.09
N THR A 468 -3.93 5.68 23.10
CA THR A 468 -4.12 6.15 21.71
C THR A 468 -3.43 5.19 20.74
N ASN A 469 -3.82 5.26 19.46
CA ASN A 469 -3.13 4.57 18.36
C ASN A 469 -2.04 5.45 17.73
N SER A 470 -2.00 6.74 18.09
CA SER A 470 -1.03 7.72 17.59
C SER A 470 -0.42 8.45 18.79
N PRO A 471 0.49 7.81 19.54
CA PRO A 471 1.13 8.43 20.70
C PRO A 471 2.09 9.53 20.25
N PRO A 472 2.15 10.68 20.95
CA PRO A 472 3.15 11.70 20.67
C PRO A 472 4.54 11.24 21.10
N GLU A 473 5.57 11.68 20.38
CA GLU A 473 6.97 11.41 20.70
C GLU A 473 7.41 12.18 21.96
N VAL A 474 8.14 11.48 22.83
CA VAL A 474 8.88 12.02 23.97
C VAL A 474 10.34 12.11 23.56
N SER A 475 10.79 13.30 23.16
CA SER A 475 12.17 13.55 22.74
C SER A 475 13.10 13.84 23.93
N PHE A 476 14.36 13.43 23.80
CA PHE A 476 15.42 13.58 24.80
C PHE A 476 16.79 13.79 24.15
N GLN A 477 17.76 14.25 24.94
CA GLN A 477 19.16 14.40 24.53
C GLN A 477 19.70 13.08 24.00
N THR A 478 20.33 13.08 22.82
CA THR A 478 20.80 11.85 22.16
C THR A 478 21.69 11.03 23.08
N VAL A 479 21.31 9.78 23.33
CA VAL A 479 22.10 8.81 24.09
C VAL A 479 22.65 7.73 23.15
N SER A 480 23.85 7.24 23.46
CA SER A 480 24.38 6.00 22.87
C SER A 480 24.29 4.88 23.90
N THR A 481 23.63 3.77 23.55
CA THR A 481 23.38 2.67 24.50
C THR A 481 23.19 1.33 23.79
N THR A 482 23.42 0.23 24.52
CA THR A 482 23.03 -1.13 24.11
C THR A 482 21.70 -1.57 24.70
N ALA A 483 21.12 -0.83 25.66
CA ALA A 483 19.85 -1.21 26.28
C ALA A 483 19.03 -0.02 26.80
N LEU A 484 17.72 -0.12 26.65
CA LEU A 484 16.72 0.87 27.07
C LEU A 484 15.68 0.19 27.93
N ARG A 485 15.20 0.82 29.01
CA ARG A 485 14.10 0.29 29.81
C ARG A 485 13.00 1.32 30.05
N ALA A 486 11.75 0.90 29.89
CA ALA A 486 10.57 1.64 30.29
C ALA A 486 10.09 1.14 31.65
N ILE A 487 9.88 2.06 32.59
CA ILE A 487 9.35 1.76 33.92
C ILE A 487 7.94 2.31 33.97
N LEU A 488 6.97 1.40 34.03
CA LEU A 488 5.53 1.66 33.94
C LEU A 488 4.92 1.56 35.35
N THR A 489 4.12 2.54 35.77
CA THR A 489 3.37 2.50 37.02
C THR A 489 1.89 2.34 36.72
N ALA A 490 1.27 1.30 37.26
CA ALA A 490 -0.15 1.00 37.08
C ALA A 490 -1.05 2.04 37.77
N SER A 491 -2.26 2.20 37.23
CA SER A 491 -3.35 2.91 37.91
C SER A 491 -3.95 2.05 39.04
N GLY A 492 -4.48 2.71 40.06
CA GLY A 492 -5.14 2.08 41.22
C GLY A 492 -4.61 2.59 42.56
N ASN A 493 -5.21 2.13 43.65
CA ASN A 493 -4.79 2.43 45.01
C ASN A 493 -4.99 1.19 45.89
N GLY A 494 -3.90 0.61 46.39
CA GLY A 494 -3.89 -0.68 47.08
C GLY A 494 -3.91 -1.87 46.12
N GLN A 495 -5.04 -2.09 45.46
CA GLN A 495 -5.12 -2.99 44.29
C GLN A 495 -4.90 -2.17 43.02
N PHE A 496 -4.17 -2.74 42.05
CA PHE A 496 -3.81 -2.09 40.80
C PHE A 496 -4.46 -2.81 39.61
N GLY A 497 -4.82 -2.05 38.57
CA GLY A 497 -5.02 -2.62 37.26
C GLY A 497 -3.69 -3.08 36.62
N GLY A 498 -3.76 -3.71 35.47
CA GLY A 498 -2.57 -3.92 34.63
C GLY A 498 -2.23 -2.66 33.82
N VAL A 499 -1.04 -2.67 33.20
CA VAL A 499 -0.70 -1.75 32.10
C VAL A 499 -0.67 -2.58 30.82
N GLY A 500 -1.19 -2.03 29.71
CA GLY A 500 -1.15 -2.68 28.39
C GLY A 500 -0.41 -1.82 27.37
N VAL A 501 0.51 -2.41 26.60
CA VAL A 501 1.33 -1.73 25.59
C VAL A 501 1.19 -2.51 24.28
N LYS A 502 0.67 -1.84 23.23
CA LYS A 502 0.60 -2.39 21.87
C LYS A 502 1.98 -2.32 21.21
N GLU A 503 2.56 -1.13 21.17
CA GLU A 503 3.89 -0.85 20.59
C GLU A 503 4.61 0.18 21.47
N TRP A 504 5.92 0.01 21.64
CA TRP A 504 6.85 0.95 22.27
C TRP A 504 7.95 1.31 21.28
N PHE A 505 7.84 2.50 20.70
CA PHE A 505 8.75 3.00 19.70
C PHE A 505 10.06 3.47 20.35
N ALA A 506 11.19 3.16 19.72
CA ALA A 506 12.51 3.63 20.08
C ALA A 506 13.11 4.37 18.89
N HIS A 507 13.17 5.70 18.96
CA HIS A 507 13.55 6.55 17.84
C HIS A 507 15.04 6.90 17.85
N ALA A 508 15.74 6.50 16.79
CA ALA A 508 17.07 7.00 16.47
C ALA A 508 17.03 8.51 16.17
N PRO A 509 18.13 9.25 16.38
CA PRO A 509 18.28 10.59 15.85
C PRO A 509 17.93 10.64 14.37
N THR A 510 17.19 11.67 13.95
CA THR A 510 17.26 12.08 12.54
C THR A 510 18.72 12.37 12.26
N ALA A 511 19.31 11.71 11.26
CA ALA A 511 20.70 11.92 10.92
C ALA A 511 20.90 13.40 10.59
N SER A 512 21.84 14.07 11.25
CA SER A 512 22.29 15.41 10.87
C SER A 512 23.22 15.34 9.66
N CYS A 513 22.75 14.64 8.62
CA CYS A 513 23.29 14.68 7.28
C CYS A 513 22.21 15.34 6.42
N THR A 514 22.17 16.67 6.46
CA THR A 514 21.30 17.45 5.59
C THR A 514 21.83 17.30 4.17
N LEU A 515 21.32 16.28 3.47
CA LEU A 515 21.54 16.10 2.05
C LEU A 515 21.01 17.36 1.36
N LYS A 516 21.90 18.20 0.84
CA LYS A 516 21.51 19.37 0.06
C LYS A 516 21.31 18.94 -1.38
N TYR A 517 20.05 18.91 -1.78
CA TYR A 517 19.61 18.55 -3.11
C TYR A 517 19.13 19.79 -3.86
N ILE A 518 19.63 20.00 -5.08
CA ILE A 518 19.07 20.98 -6.02
C ILE A 518 18.50 20.28 -7.25
N ARG A 519 17.29 20.69 -7.64
CA ARG A 519 16.65 20.32 -8.89
C ARG A 519 16.44 21.54 -9.76
N ILE A 520 16.83 21.43 -11.03
CA ILE A 520 16.61 22.42 -12.08
C ILE A 520 15.65 21.83 -13.11
N MET A 521 14.62 22.61 -13.46
CA MET A 521 13.54 22.21 -14.38
C MET A 521 13.39 23.22 -15.52
N GLY A 522 13.01 22.72 -16.71
CA GLY A 522 12.75 23.58 -17.88
C GLY A 522 11.30 23.66 -18.34
N PHE A 523 10.33 22.99 -17.69
CA PHE A 523 8.93 22.90 -18.18
C PHE A 523 7.85 22.77 -17.09
N THR A 524 7.97 23.38 -15.90
CA THR A 524 6.93 23.20 -14.87
C THR A 524 6.55 24.45 -14.09
N PRO A 525 5.71 25.31 -14.69
CA PRO A 525 4.94 26.23 -13.88
C PRO A 525 3.80 25.54 -13.12
N ALA A 526 3.89 25.48 -11.79
CA ALA A 526 2.76 25.13 -10.92
C ALA A 526 1.86 26.35 -10.63
N ARG A 527 0.61 26.04 -10.28
CA ARG A 527 -0.54 26.95 -10.37
C ARG A 527 -0.77 27.77 -9.09
N HIS A 528 -0.94 29.08 -9.23
CA HIS A 528 -1.68 29.89 -8.24
C HIS A 528 -3.18 29.56 -8.36
N GLN A 529 -3.82 28.98 -7.33
CA GLN A 529 -5.27 28.72 -7.37
C GLN A 529 -6.08 30.01 -7.16
N THR A 530 -6.44 30.68 -8.25
CA THR A 530 -7.61 31.57 -8.22
C THR A 530 -8.89 30.73 -8.29
N LYS A 531 -9.81 30.98 -7.35
CA LYS A 531 -11.00 30.17 -7.04
C LYS A 531 -11.84 29.80 -8.28
N SER A 532 -11.75 28.55 -8.73
CA SER A 532 -12.75 27.89 -9.58
C SER A 532 -12.92 26.43 -9.16
N ASN A 533 -14.07 26.09 -8.56
CA ASN A 533 -14.38 24.75 -8.08
C ASN A 533 -14.79 23.80 -9.23
N ASP A 534 -13.84 23.28 -9.98
CA ASP A 534 -14.05 22.20 -10.94
C ASP A 534 -13.13 21.00 -10.64
N PHE A 535 -13.57 20.14 -9.72
CA PHE A 535 -12.85 18.92 -9.36
C PHE A 535 -13.10 17.79 -10.37
N LEU A 536 -12.12 17.50 -11.22
CA LEU A 536 -12.04 16.26 -11.99
C LEU A 536 -11.72 15.07 -11.07
N VAL A 537 -12.74 14.50 -10.45
CA VAL A 537 -12.61 13.31 -9.57
C VAL A 537 -12.41 12.05 -10.41
N PHE A 538 -11.16 11.59 -10.51
CA PHE A 538 -10.83 10.19 -10.83
C PHE A 538 -10.54 9.42 -9.54
N SER A 539 -11.59 8.88 -8.91
CA SER A 539 -11.46 8.07 -7.69
C SER A 539 -10.90 6.68 -8.00
N SER A 540 -9.62 6.45 -7.71
CA SER A 540 -9.03 5.12 -7.66
C SER A 540 -9.41 4.37 -6.37
N ARG A 541 -10.68 3.96 -6.26
CA ARG A 541 -11.19 2.90 -5.35
C ARG A 541 -12.68 2.67 -5.62
N GLY A 542 -13.09 1.41 -5.80
CA GLY A 542 -14.48 1.02 -5.56
C GLY A 542 -14.70 0.74 -4.07
N TYR A 543 -15.95 0.80 -3.59
CA TYR A 543 -16.47 0.06 -2.41
C TYR A 543 -17.99 0.33 -2.26
N PRO A 544 -18.82 -0.65 -1.82
CA PRO A 544 -20.21 -0.42 -1.42
C PRO A 544 -20.41 -0.30 0.11
N GLY A 545 -21.30 0.59 0.56
CA GLY A 545 -21.95 0.61 1.90
C GLY A 545 -21.08 1.11 3.09
N MET A 546 -21.13 2.39 3.50
CA MET A 546 -22.14 3.02 4.39
C MET A 546 -22.28 2.30 5.75
N ARG A 547 -21.90 2.86 6.92
CA ARG A 547 -22.42 4.05 7.66
C ARG A 547 -21.46 4.33 8.86
N THR A 548 -21.38 5.44 9.61
CA THR A 548 -21.97 6.82 9.71
C THR A 548 -21.00 7.67 10.60
N ALA A 549 -21.16 8.96 10.98
CA ALA A 549 -22.31 9.89 10.97
C ALA A 549 -21.91 11.36 10.65
N MET A 550 -22.72 12.00 9.78
CA MET A 550 -23.31 13.36 9.89
C MET A 550 -22.42 14.61 10.16
N ARG A 551 -22.49 15.73 9.40
CA ARG A 551 -23.38 16.13 8.28
C ARG A 551 -22.65 17.04 7.28
N PRO A 552 -22.96 16.93 5.97
CA PRO A 552 -23.02 18.08 5.06
C PRO A 552 -24.39 18.17 4.37
N THR A 553 -24.97 19.37 4.28
CA THR A 553 -26.22 19.62 3.57
C THR A 553 -25.98 20.20 2.17
N ASP A 554 -26.75 19.68 1.21
CA ASP A 554 -27.06 20.25 -0.10
C ASP A 554 -25.98 20.31 -1.20
N MET A 555 -25.72 19.17 -1.84
CA MET A 555 -25.78 19.07 -3.31
C MET A 555 -26.32 17.69 -3.75
N ASN A 556 -27.36 17.69 -4.59
CA ASN A 556 -27.98 16.47 -5.13
C ASN A 556 -27.40 16.12 -6.50
N ILE A 557 -26.83 14.91 -6.66
CA ILE A 557 -26.60 14.27 -7.95
C ILE A 557 -27.16 12.84 -7.90
N ARG A 558 -28.05 12.49 -8.84
CA ARG A 558 -28.56 11.12 -9.01
C ARG A 558 -27.80 10.42 -10.14
N TRP A 559 -27.39 9.18 -9.90
CA TRP A 559 -26.88 8.27 -10.92
C TRP A 559 -28.03 7.68 -11.75
N ALA A 560 -27.73 7.29 -13.00
CA ALA A 560 -28.65 6.56 -13.87
C ALA A 560 -27.89 5.42 -14.59
N ASP A 561 -28.51 4.24 -14.67
CA ASP A 561 -27.87 2.94 -14.95
C ASP A 561 -27.51 2.69 -16.44
N SER A 562 -26.84 3.64 -17.11
CA SER A 562 -26.31 3.45 -18.46
C SER A 562 -24.94 4.10 -18.59
N GLY A 563 -23.89 3.29 -18.78
CA GLY A 563 -22.48 3.73 -18.78
C GLY A 563 -22.11 4.67 -19.92
N VAL A 564 -22.39 5.96 -19.74
CA VAL A 564 -22.14 7.04 -20.70
C VAL A 564 -21.38 8.17 -20.01
N MET A 565 -20.18 8.45 -20.49
CA MET A 565 -19.39 9.60 -20.05
C MET A 565 -19.61 10.75 -21.05
N LYS A 566 -19.89 11.96 -20.53
CA LYS A 566 -19.98 13.19 -21.33
C LYS A 566 -18.76 14.03 -21.03
N ILE A 567 -18.04 14.43 -22.08
CA ILE A 567 -16.86 15.30 -21.99
C ILE A 567 -17.25 16.64 -22.64
N PRO A 568 -17.13 17.78 -21.94
CA PRO A 568 -17.27 19.08 -22.58
C PRO A 568 -16.05 19.36 -23.45
N THR A 569 -16.28 19.91 -24.63
CA THR A 569 -15.22 20.44 -25.51
C THR A 569 -15.49 21.91 -25.78
N TYR A 570 -14.44 22.73 -25.87
CA TYR A 570 -14.55 24.07 -26.42
C TYR A 570 -15.25 24.01 -27.80
N GLN A 571 -16.20 24.93 -28.02
CA GLN A 571 -17.10 25.01 -29.19
C GLN A 571 -18.26 23.97 -29.23
N ASN A 572 -19.34 24.25 -28.50
CA ASN A 572 -20.76 23.94 -28.81
C ASN A 572 -21.22 22.52 -29.27
N PHE A 573 -20.39 21.48 -29.13
CA PHE A 573 -20.76 20.08 -29.38
C PHE A 573 -20.61 19.22 -28.12
N TRP A 574 -21.43 18.17 -28.01
CA TRP A 574 -21.24 17.10 -27.02
C TRP A 574 -20.62 15.89 -27.71
N ARG A 575 -19.40 15.52 -27.29
CA ARG A 575 -18.78 14.24 -27.64
C ARG A 575 -19.20 13.18 -26.61
N VAL A 576 -19.88 12.15 -27.10
CA VAL A 576 -20.34 11.02 -26.30
C VAL A 576 -19.43 9.83 -26.57
N ALA A 577 -18.76 9.35 -25.53
CA ALA A 577 -17.98 8.11 -25.58
C ALA A 577 -18.81 6.95 -25.02
N TYR A 578 -18.85 5.83 -25.74
CA TYR A 578 -19.43 4.58 -25.25
C TYR A 578 -18.56 3.39 -25.66
N TRP A 579 -18.52 2.37 -24.80
CA TRP A 579 -17.69 1.19 -24.96
C TRP A 579 -18.53 -0.03 -25.37
N ARG A 580 -18.00 -0.85 -26.27
CA ARG A 580 -18.54 -2.16 -26.66
C ARG A 580 -17.50 -3.23 -26.39
N GLN A 581 -17.97 -4.37 -25.89
CA GLN A 581 -17.13 -5.44 -25.32
C GLN A 581 -16.15 -6.07 -26.34
N ASP A 582 -16.52 -5.96 -27.61
CA ASP A 582 -16.00 -6.66 -28.77
C ASP A 582 -15.54 -5.72 -29.90
N GLU A 583 -15.84 -4.41 -29.80
CA GLU A 583 -15.46 -3.38 -30.79
C GLU A 583 -14.62 -2.22 -30.19
N GLY A 584 -14.56 -2.08 -28.85
CA GLY A 584 -13.77 -1.05 -28.17
C GLY A 584 -14.53 0.26 -27.89
N TRP A 585 -13.79 1.38 -27.85
CA TRP A 585 -14.35 2.71 -27.58
C TRP A 585 -14.83 3.39 -28.86
N HIS A 586 -16.09 3.82 -28.87
CA HIS A 586 -16.68 4.60 -29.95
C HIS A 586 -17.00 6.01 -29.47
N PHE A 587 -16.83 6.98 -30.37
CA PHE A 587 -17.08 8.39 -30.12
C PHE A 587 -18.12 8.91 -31.11
N ARG A 588 -19.11 9.67 -30.62
CA ARG A 588 -20.12 10.32 -31.46
C ARG A 588 -20.29 11.77 -31.05
N ASP A 589 -20.21 12.66 -32.03
CA ASP A 589 -20.40 14.10 -31.84
C ASP A 589 -21.87 14.47 -32.07
N THR A 590 -22.40 15.35 -31.22
CA THR A 590 -23.82 15.77 -31.23
C THR A 590 -23.93 17.30 -31.12
N PRO A 591 -24.66 17.99 -32.03
CA PRO A 591 -24.84 19.46 -31.96
C PRO A 591 -25.72 19.89 -30.79
N ALA A 592 -25.50 21.10 -30.26
CA ALA A 592 -26.34 21.69 -29.22
C ALA A 592 -27.51 22.52 -29.80
N GLN A 593 -28.71 22.31 -29.22
CA GLN A 593 -30.00 22.98 -29.50
C GLN A 593 -30.70 22.56 -30.82
N ASN A 594 -32.05 22.48 -30.92
CA ASN A 594 -33.07 23.22 -30.15
C ASN A 594 -34.45 22.50 -30.03
N LYS A 595 -35.29 22.99 -29.10
CA LYS A 595 -36.72 22.66 -28.82
C LYS A 595 -37.09 21.31 -28.16
N VAL A 596 -37.42 21.37 -26.86
CA VAL A 596 -38.54 20.63 -26.27
C VAL A 596 -39.55 21.64 -25.75
N THR A 597 -40.78 21.60 -26.26
CA THR A 597 -41.86 22.54 -25.93
C THR A 597 -42.65 22.14 -24.67
N HIS A 598 -43.19 23.14 -23.96
CA HIS A 598 -44.04 22.97 -22.77
C HIS A 598 -45.14 21.90 -22.92
N ARG A 599 -44.99 20.79 -22.17
CA ARG A 599 -46.05 20.12 -21.40
C ARG A 599 -45.40 19.17 -20.40
N SER A 600 -45.93 19.10 -19.18
CA SER A 600 -45.53 18.18 -18.09
C SER A 600 -44.37 18.58 -17.18
N ILE A 601 -44.40 19.78 -16.60
CA ILE A 601 -43.96 19.96 -15.20
C ILE A 601 -45.12 20.65 -14.44
N ARG A 602 -45.80 19.88 -13.58
CA ARG A 602 -46.49 20.41 -12.40
C ARG A 602 -45.63 20.03 -11.19
N TYR A 603 -45.69 20.88 -10.17
CA TYR A 603 -45.08 20.78 -8.84
C TYR A 603 -43.65 21.32 -8.67
N LEU A 604 -43.58 22.22 -7.67
CA LEU A 604 -42.44 22.88 -7.04
C LEU A 604 -41.59 23.84 -7.90
N ASN A 605 -42.03 25.11 -7.92
CA ASN A 605 -41.19 26.24 -7.52
C ASN A 605 -42.07 27.44 -7.13
N LEU A 606 -42.01 27.87 -5.86
CA LEU A 606 -42.54 29.10 -5.21
C LEU A 606 -42.38 28.85 -3.68
N ILE A 607 -41.85 29.71 -2.80
CA ILE A 607 -41.26 31.06 -2.86
C ILE A 607 -40.17 31.12 -1.76
N ILE A 608 -38.99 31.71 -2.01
CA ILE A 608 -38.40 32.68 -1.06
C ILE A 608 -37.81 33.83 -1.87
N LEU A 609 -38.38 35.02 -1.67
CA LEU A 609 -37.79 36.32 -1.95
C LEU A 609 -38.09 37.16 -0.70
N MET A 610 -37.20 38.12 -0.40
CA MET A 610 -37.17 38.93 0.83
C MET A 610 -36.68 38.22 2.11
N ALA A 611 -35.49 38.60 2.56
CA ALA A 611 -35.29 39.18 3.89
C ALA A 611 -34.01 40.03 3.87
N ALA A 612 -34.08 41.25 4.40
CA ALA A 612 -32.94 42.08 4.74
C ALA A 612 -32.95 42.31 6.27
N GLU A 613 -31.84 42.90 6.75
CA GLU A 613 -31.66 43.53 8.07
C GLU A 613 -31.33 42.65 9.31
N SER A 614 -30.11 42.89 9.83
CA SER A 614 -29.68 42.90 11.25
C SER A 614 -29.83 41.62 12.10
N SER A 615 -28.82 41.16 12.84
CA SER A 615 -28.06 41.96 13.82
C SER A 615 -26.61 41.48 14.04
N GLU A 616 -25.80 42.35 14.66
CA GLU A 616 -24.38 42.13 14.97
C GLU A 616 -24.16 41.26 16.21
N ALA A 617 -23.06 40.48 16.21
CA ALA A 617 -22.32 40.11 17.41
C ALA A 617 -20.84 39.88 17.03
N SER A 618 -19.93 40.66 17.61
CA SER A 618 -18.52 40.73 17.23
C SER A 618 -17.61 39.82 18.04
N VAL A 619 -16.68 39.14 17.36
CA VAL A 619 -15.48 38.48 17.94
C VAL A 619 -14.32 38.74 16.95
N PRO A 620 -13.12 39.14 17.39
CA PRO A 620 -12.12 39.76 16.52
C PRO A 620 -11.39 38.78 15.60
N PRO A 621 -10.83 39.25 14.46
CA PRO A 621 -10.07 38.42 13.55
C PRO A 621 -8.69 38.07 14.13
N ALA A 622 -8.36 36.78 14.17
CA ALA A 622 -6.97 36.35 14.20
C ALA A 622 -6.32 36.72 12.85
N SER A 623 -5.12 37.30 12.90
CA SER A 623 -4.36 37.76 11.74
C SER A 623 -4.12 36.63 10.74
N VAL A 624 -4.56 36.81 9.50
CA VAL A 624 -4.16 35.96 8.37
C VAL A 624 -2.69 36.26 8.08
N SER A 625 -1.80 35.29 8.36
CA SER A 625 -0.40 35.38 7.96
C SER A 625 -0.31 35.40 6.42
N ALA A 626 0.62 36.19 5.90
CA ALA A 626 0.84 36.33 4.46
C ALA A 626 1.30 35.02 3.81
N ALA A 627 1.10 34.94 2.48
CA ALA A 627 1.67 33.89 1.64
C ALA A 627 3.21 33.92 1.70
N PRO A 628 3.90 32.77 1.47
CA PRO A 628 5.36 32.76 1.41
C PRO A 628 5.86 33.62 0.24
N ILE A 629 6.69 34.61 0.57
CA ILE A 629 7.40 35.44 -0.39
C ILE A 629 8.52 34.59 -0.99
N ILE A 630 8.50 34.37 -2.32
CA ILE A 630 9.63 33.78 -3.03
C ILE A 630 10.70 34.87 -3.17
N PRO A 631 11.98 34.60 -2.91
CA PRO A 631 13.04 35.54 -3.25
C PRO A 631 13.56 35.31 -4.67
N PRO A 632 13.77 36.36 -5.48
CA PRO A 632 14.61 36.31 -6.66
C PRO A 632 16.10 36.35 -6.27
N THR A 633 16.97 35.77 -7.10
CA THR A 633 18.44 35.79 -6.91
C THR A 633 19.07 37.08 -7.46
N ALA A 634 20.35 37.31 -7.16
CA ALA A 634 21.08 38.56 -7.43
C ALA A 634 21.22 38.95 -8.92
N HIS A 635 20.83 38.08 -9.87
CA HIS A 635 20.80 38.40 -11.30
C HIS A 635 19.45 38.97 -11.77
N TRP A 636 18.46 39.03 -10.87
CA TRP A 636 17.09 39.51 -11.13
C TRP A 636 16.74 40.81 -10.40
N THR A 637 17.64 41.33 -9.57
CA THR A 637 17.52 42.65 -8.94
C THR A 637 17.93 43.74 -9.93
N GLU A 638 17.04 44.69 -10.21
CA GLU A 638 17.42 45.93 -10.90
C GLU A 638 18.38 46.73 -10.01
N PRO A 639 19.35 47.47 -10.57
CA PRO A 639 20.12 48.42 -9.79
C PRO A 639 19.20 49.56 -9.35
N ASP A 640 19.13 49.84 -8.05
CA ASP A 640 18.46 51.04 -7.56
C ASP A 640 19.17 52.27 -8.13
N ASP A 641 18.44 53.14 -8.84
CA ASP A 641 18.94 54.45 -9.28
C ASP A 641 19.18 55.32 -8.03
N GLU A 642 20.45 55.59 -7.69
CA GLU A 642 20.84 56.48 -6.61
C GLU A 642 20.40 57.93 -6.91
N GLU A 643 19.35 58.41 -6.24
CA GLU A 643 19.15 59.86 -6.00
C GLU A 643 19.56 60.19 -4.56
N ASP A 644 20.53 61.12 -4.44
CA ASP A 644 21.13 61.57 -3.18
C ASP A 644 20.13 62.26 -2.24
N GLU A 645 20.03 61.83 -0.97
CA GLU A 645 19.80 62.74 0.15
C GLU A 645 20.66 62.36 1.38
N GLU A 646 21.52 63.30 1.80
CA GLU A 646 22.40 63.17 2.98
C GLU A 646 21.62 63.39 4.29
N GLU A 647 21.70 62.47 5.27
CA GLU A 647 21.57 62.88 6.68
C GLU A 647 22.51 62.11 7.62
N TYR A 648 23.32 62.86 8.36
CA TYR A 648 24.31 62.35 9.32
C TYR A 648 23.68 62.10 10.71
N VAL A 649 23.80 60.88 11.24
CA VAL A 649 23.95 60.68 12.70
C VAL A 649 25.00 59.60 12.99
N HIS A 650 25.92 59.92 13.88
CA HIS A 650 27.05 59.09 14.33
C HIS A 650 26.75 58.60 15.76
N ASP A 651 26.84 57.30 16.03
CA ASP A 651 27.18 56.78 17.36
C ASP A 651 27.84 55.40 17.25
N ASP A 652 28.81 55.13 18.12
CA ASP A 652 29.80 54.06 17.93
C ASP A 652 29.54 52.83 18.81
N GLY A 653 29.69 51.64 18.21
CA GLY A 653 30.27 50.46 18.87
C GLY A 653 29.34 49.38 19.42
N ASP A 654 29.29 48.23 18.72
CA ASP A 654 30.05 47.04 19.18
C ASP A 654 30.34 46.11 17.99
N SER A 655 31.54 45.50 17.96
CA SER A 655 32.01 44.67 16.84
C SER A 655 32.26 43.23 17.29
N ALA A 656 31.23 42.39 17.24
CA ALA A 656 31.33 40.98 17.63
C ALA A 656 30.33 40.03 16.93
N LEU A 657 30.19 40.12 15.59
CA LEU A 657 29.64 39.04 14.76
C LEU A 657 30.58 38.81 13.56
N GLY A 658 30.99 37.56 13.35
CA GLY A 658 31.87 37.18 12.23
C GLY A 658 31.06 36.83 10.98
N ASP A 659 31.72 36.90 9.82
CA ASP A 659 31.17 36.68 8.47
C ASP A 659 30.10 35.56 8.38
N ASP A 660 28.84 35.96 8.49
CA ASP A 660 27.76 35.29 7.76
C ASP A 660 27.84 35.77 6.31
N ALA A 661 28.26 34.90 5.40
CA ALA A 661 28.26 35.19 3.96
C ALA A 661 26.82 35.44 3.51
N VAL A 662 26.47 36.72 3.32
CA VAL A 662 25.11 37.18 3.06
C VAL A 662 24.56 36.55 1.78
N SER A 663 23.59 35.63 1.93
CA SER A 663 22.73 35.21 0.83
C SER A 663 21.70 36.31 0.59
N THR A 664 21.92 37.10 -0.45
CA THR A 664 21.05 38.23 -0.82
C THR A 664 19.76 37.72 -1.49
N THR A 665 18.77 37.41 -0.66
CA THR A 665 17.41 37.06 -1.10
C THR A 665 16.49 38.26 -0.95
N ALA A 666 16.12 38.89 -2.08
CA ALA A 666 15.28 40.08 -2.12
C ALA A 666 13.77 39.75 -2.13
N SER A 667 12.90 40.75 -2.27
CA SER A 667 11.46 40.57 -2.49
C SER A 667 11.10 40.63 -3.99
N LEU A 668 10.11 39.83 -4.41
CA LEU A 668 9.54 39.85 -5.78
C LEU A 668 9.14 41.27 -6.23
N SER A 669 9.68 41.71 -7.37
CA SER A 669 9.16 42.87 -8.10
C SER A 669 7.84 42.52 -8.79
N ALA A 670 6.92 43.48 -8.91
CA ALA A 670 5.63 43.25 -9.57
C ALA A 670 5.76 42.95 -11.08
N SER A 671 6.87 43.37 -11.69
CA SER A 671 7.16 43.27 -13.13
C SER A 671 7.50 41.83 -13.58
N ILE A 672 7.97 40.95 -12.70
CA ILE A 672 8.31 39.56 -13.05
C ILE A 672 7.08 38.71 -13.45
N LEU A 673 5.87 39.22 -13.19
CA LEU A 673 4.58 38.65 -13.59
C LEU A 673 4.07 39.19 -14.94
N GLU A 674 4.79 40.12 -15.59
CA GLU A 674 4.42 40.70 -16.90
C GLU A 674 4.83 39.78 -18.06
N TYR A 675 4.08 38.69 -18.23
CA TYR A 675 4.30 37.71 -19.30
C TYR A 675 4.12 38.28 -20.72
N ARG A 676 5.05 37.96 -21.62
CA ARG A 676 4.94 38.35 -23.04
C ARG A 676 3.88 37.50 -23.75
N THR A 677 3.04 38.11 -24.58
CA THR A 677 2.04 37.40 -25.39
C THR A 677 2.48 37.31 -26.84
N ILE A 678 2.63 36.09 -27.37
CA ILE A 678 3.09 35.81 -28.74
C ILE A 678 2.13 34.78 -29.36
N HIS A 679 1.59 35.05 -30.56
CA HIS A 679 0.57 34.22 -31.22
C HIS A 679 -0.64 33.84 -30.32
N GLY A 680 -1.00 34.72 -29.37
CA GLY A 680 -2.10 34.48 -28.41
C GLY A 680 -1.78 33.52 -27.26
N ARG A 681 -0.51 33.13 -27.10
CA ARG A 681 0.03 32.31 -26.01
C ARG A 681 0.91 33.17 -25.09
N THR A 682 0.96 32.89 -23.80
CA THR A 682 1.85 33.61 -22.87
C THR A 682 3.18 32.88 -22.72
N TYR A 683 4.26 33.63 -22.56
CA TYR A 683 5.62 33.13 -22.33
C TYR A 683 6.27 33.94 -21.22
N HIS A 684 7.39 33.43 -20.68
CA HIS A 684 8.19 34.15 -19.68
C HIS A 684 8.53 35.58 -20.13
N SER A 685 8.64 36.51 -19.18
CA SER A 685 8.96 37.92 -19.45
C SER A 685 10.37 38.07 -20.06
N LEU A 686 10.70 39.25 -20.58
CA LEU A 686 12.06 39.56 -21.07
C LEU A 686 12.86 40.40 -20.07
N GLN A 687 12.50 40.38 -18.78
CA GLN A 687 13.37 40.95 -17.73
C GLN A 687 14.57 40.03 -17.48
N GLY A 688 15.72 40.62 -17.16
CA GLY A 688 16.99 39.89 -17.08
C GLY A 688 17.47 39.37 -18.45
N THR A 689 18.17 38.24 -18.43
CA THR A 689 18.69 37.55 -19.63
C THR A 689 17.88 36.33 -20.03
N ALA A 690 16.83 35.99 -19.28
CA ALA A 690 16.02 34.80 -19.53
C ALA A 690 15.12 34.98 -20.76
N ASP A 691 15.28 34.06 -21.70
CA ASP A 691 14.37 33.88 -22.82
C ASP A 691 14.01 32.39 -22.87
N HIS A 692 12.75 32.05 -23.13
CA HIS A 692 12.29 30.66 -23.11
C HIS A 692 11.23 30.40 -24.18
N TRP A 693 11.32 29.23 -24.81
CA TRP A 693 10.60 28.90 -26.03
C TRP A 693 9.22 28.28 -25.80
N ALA A 694 8.98 27.65 -24.64
CA ALA A 694 7.70 27.05 -24.31
C ALA A 694 6.75 28.06 -23.63
N PRO A 695 5.44 27.99 -23.88
CA PRO A 695 4.48 28.87 -23.24
C PRO A 695 4.23 28.51 -21.77
N ASN A 696 3.71 29.46 -21.00
CA ASN A 696 3.38 29.30 -19.58
C ASN A 696 1.87 29.46 -19.26
N ASP A 697 1.02 29.46 -20.29
CA ASP A 697 -0.44 29.48 -20.14
C ASP A 697 -1.07 28.12 -19.79
N ASP A 698 -2.32 28.15 -19.30
CA ASP A 698 -3.08 26.99 -18.81
C ASP A 698 -3.04 25.77 -19.74
N ALA A 699 -3.08 25.97 -21.06
CA ALA A 699 -3.05 24.87 -22.03
C ALA A 699 -1.71 24.10 -21.96
N HIS A 700 -0.60 24.82 -21.81
CA HIS A 700 0.71 24.20 -21.61
C HIS A 700 0.83 23.55 -20.23
N LEU A 701 0.30 24.19 -19.18
CA LEU A 701 0.34 23.66 -17.83
C LEU A 701 -0.44 22.34 -17.72
N GLU A 702 -1.61 22.23 -18.38
CA GLU A 702 -2.38 20.98 -18.46
C GLU A 702 -1.60 19.86 -19.21
N SER A 703 -0.86 20.21 -20.26
CA SER A 703 0.01 19.25 -20.95
C SER A 703 1.13 18.75 -20.02
N MET A 704 1.80 19.66 -19.33
CA MET A 704 2.90 19.32 -18.42
C MET A 704 2.41 18.55 -17.18
N ASP A 705 1.18 18.77 -16.74
CA ASP A 705 0.54 17.98 -15.68
C ASP A 705 0.26 16.52 -16.14
N CYS A 706 0.09 16.28 -17.44
CA CYS A 706 0.03 14.94 -18.04
C CYS A 706 1.42 14.28 -18.14
N VAL A 707 2.46 15.04 -18.54
CA VAL A 707 3.86 14.57 -18.50
C VAL A 707 4.26 14.18 -17.07
N ARG A 708 3.91 14.99 -16.07
CA ARG A 708 4.11 14.72 -14.64
C ARG A 708 3.46 13.40 -14.20
N ARG A 709 2.25 13.08 -14.70
CA ARG A 709 1.59 11.78 -14.44
C ARG A 709 2.30 10.61 -15.12
N ALA A 710 2.76 10.78 -16.36
CA ALA A 710 3.56 9.79 -17.08
C ALA A 710 4.78 9.36 -16.24
N ASN A 711 5.51 10.36 -15.73
CA ASN A 711 6.72 10.21 -14.93
C ASN A 711 6.51 9.50 -13.58
N LYS A 712 5.33 9.65 -12.98
CA LYS A 712 4.97 8.96 -11.73
C LYS A 712 4.64 7.48 -11.91
N SER A 713 4.45 6.98 -13.15
CA SER A 713 4.10 5.58 -13.41
C SER A 713 5.19 4.59 -12.98
N SER A 714 4.78 3.40 -12.50
CA SER A 714 5.68 2.36 -11.99
C SER A 714 6.76 1.94 -13.00
N ARG A 715 6.40 1.82 -14.27
CA ARG A 715 7.31 1.37 -15.34
C ARG A 715 8.27 2.45 -15.81
N TYR A 716 7.90 3.74 -15.71
CA TYR A 716 8.88 4.84 -15.89
C TYR A 716 9.96 4.78 -14.81
N ARG A 717 9.58 4.45 -13.56
CA ARG A 717 10.53 4.26 -12.44
C ARG A 717 11.45 3.04 -12.61
N GLU A 718 11.03 2.00 -13.34
CA GLU A 718 11.87 0.82 -13.61
C GLU A 718 12.96 1.08 -14.65
N PHE A 719 12.75 2.00 -15.59
CA PHE A 719 13.74 2.33 -16.61
C PHE A 719 14.96 3.09 -16.07
N GLY A 720 14.80 3.82 -14.96
CA GLY A 720 15.89 4.54 -14.27
C GLY A 720 16.71 3.70 -13.27
N GLN A 721 16.57 2.37 -13.22
CA GLN A 721 17.29 1.54 -12.23
C GLN A 721 18.82 1.47 -12.48
N CYS A 722 19.58 2.41 -11.92
CA CYS A 722 21.02 2.22 -11.69
C CYS A 722 21.27 1.79 -10.25
N LYS A 723 21.96 0.65 -10.09
CA LYS A 723 22.02 -0.11 -8.83
C LYS A 723 23.18 0.25 -7.88
N GLU A 724 24.15 1.03 -8.36
CA GLU A 724 25.50 1.05 -7.77
C GLU A 724 25.96 2.35 -7.05
N PRO A 725 25.47 3.58 -7.31
CA PRO A 725 26.26 4.78 -6.96
C PRO A 725 26.26 5.23 -5.49
N LEU A 726 25.34 4.74 -4.64
CA LEU A 726 25.14 5.25 -3.26
C LEU A 726 25.27 4.19 -2.16
N SER A 727 25.73 2.98 -2.48
CA SER A 727 25.94 1.89 -1.51
C SER A 727 27.15 2.07 -0.57
N ALA A 728 27.82 3.23 -0.62
CA ALA A 728 29.01 3.55 0.17
C ALA A 728 28.78 4.64 1.25
N TYR A 729 27.57 5.23 1.33
CA TYR A 729 27.17 6.09 2.45
C TYR A 729 26.33 5.27 3.44
N ASP A 730 26.77 5.19 4.69
CA ASP A 730 26.08 4.49 5.79
C ASP A 730 24.92 5.36 6.33
N GLY A 731 23.97 5.65 5.45
CA GLY A 731 22.82 6.52 5.62
C GLY A 731 22.01 6.56 4.32
N ASP A 732 20.80 6.01 4.34
CA ASP A 732 20.01 5.62 3.15
C ASP A 732 19.60 6.78 2.21
N VAL A 733 20.48 7.22 1.31
CA VAL A 733 20.12 8.04 0.14
C VAL A 733 19.77 7.11 -1.04
N GLY A 734 18.67 6.39 -0.88
CA GLY A 734 18.26 5.28 -1.74
C GLY A 734 17.69 5.67 -3.11
N ILE A 735 18.57 6.03 -4.04
CA ILE A 735 18.35 6.11 -5.50
C ILE A 735 17.47 7.27 -5.96
N LEU A 736 17.92 7.92 -7.04
CA LEU A 736 17.30 9.08 -7.68
C LEU A 736 16.01 8.68 -8.41
N ARG A 737 14.92 8.63 -7.66
CA ARG A 737 13.58 8.38 -8.22
C ARG A 737 13.20 9.60 -9.07
N HIS A 738 12.62 9.39 -10.25
CA HIS A 738 12.13 10.48 -11.14
C HIS A 738 10.89 11.19 -10.55
N VAL A 739 11.10 12.03 -9.55
CA VAL A 739 10.14 12.40 -8.50
C VAL A 739 10.20 13.92 -8.29
N GLU A 740 9.07 14.64 -8.32
CA GLU A 740 9.01 16.11 -8.21
C GLU A 740 9.71 16.63 -6.94
N SER A 741 10.19 17.88 -6.92
CA SER A 741 10.90 18.41 -5.75
C SER A 741 10.10 18.23 -4.46
N SER A 742 8.77 18.38 -4.53
CA SER A 742 7.84 18.05 -3.43
C SER A 742 7.77 16.56 -3.11
N ASP A 743 7.59 15.69 -4.11
CA ASP A 743 7.56 14.24 -3.87
C ASP A 743 8.91 13.72 -3.33
N PHE A 744 10.03 14.38 -3.66
CA PHE A 744 11.38 14.01 -3.21
C PHE A 744 11.56 14.46 -1.76
N ALA A 745 11.22 15.71 -1.45
CA ALA A 745 11.23 16.25 -0.10
C ALA A 745 10.33 15.46 0.85
N ASP A 746 9.14 15.03 0.38
CA ASP A 746 8.24 14.12 1.11
C ASP A 746 8.86 12.74 1.36
N SER A 747 9.65 12.21 0.42
CA SER A 747 10.32 10.91 0.58
C SER A 747 11.67 10.97 1.30
N HIS A 748 12.25 12.15 1.42
CA HIS A 748 13.55 12.46 2.03
C HIS A 748 13.42 13.63 3.01
N PRO A 749 12.66 13.47 4.12
CA PRO A 749 12.48 14.53 5.12
C PRO A 749 13.80 14.95 5.82
N GLU A 750 14.87 14.17 5.68
CA GLU A 750 16.24 14.48 6.09
C GLU A 750 16.99 15.45 5.16
N ALA A 751 16.55 15.59 3.90
CA ALA A 751 17.20 16.41 2.89
C ALA A 751 16.69 17.86 2.88
N GLU A 752 17.57 18.84 2.66
CA GLU A 752 17.18 20.19 2.24
C GLU A 752 17.06 20.20 0.71
N VAL A 753 15.87 20.51 0.20
CA VAL A 753 15.57 20.50 -1.22
C VAL A 753 15.38 21.92 -1.75
N ILE A 754 16.08 22.24 -2.83
CA ILE A 754 15.91 23.47 -3.61
C ILE A 754 15.34 23.10 -4.98
N GLY A 755 14.16 23.62 -5.31
CA GLY A 755 13.64 23.63 -6.68
C GLY A 755 13.92 24.97 -7.35
N THR A 756 14.49 24.96 -8.55
CA THR A 756 14.70 26.17 -9.36
C THR A 756 13.92 26.11 -10.65
N ASP A 757 13.34 27.26 -11.01
CA ASP A 757 12.68 27.55 -12.29
C ASP A 757 12.85 29.05 -12.56
N ILE A 758 12.73 29.48 -13.82
CA ILE A 758 12.74 30.92 -14.17
C ILE A 758 11.40 31.58 -13.88
N SER A 759 10.30 30.83 -13.74
CA SER A 759 8.97 31.38 -13.47
C SER A 759 8.53 31.19 -12.00
N PRO A 760 7.81 32.18 -11.41
CA PRO A 760 7.27 32.09 -10.05
C PRO A 760 6.06 31.16 -10.00
N SER A 761 6.30 29.87 -9.78
CA SER A 761 5.30 28.86 -10.10
C SER A 761 5.44 27.57 -9.30
N GLN A 762 5.25 27.68 -7.99
CA GLN A 762 5.18 26.59 -7.02
C GLN A 762 3.73 26.23 -6.63
N PRO A 763 3.46 24.99 -6.17
CA PRO A 763 2.15 24.65 -5.59
C PRO A 763 1.91 25.39 -4.26
N GLU A 764 0.63 25.56 -3.90
CA GLU A 764 0.21 26.24 -2.65
C GLU A 764 0.70 25.56 -1.36
N TRP A 765 1.02 24.27 -1.43
CA TRP A 765 1.57 23.50 -0.33
C TRP A 765 2.88 22.86 -0.78
N VAL A 766 3.94 23.10 -0.01
CA VAL A 766 5.27 22.53 -0.18
C VAL A 766 5.69 21.84 1.13
N PRO A 767 6.43 20.71 1.07
CA PRO A 767 6.99 20.08 2.27
C PRO A 767 7.90 21.05 3.04
N PRO A 768 8.02 20.93 4.37
CA PRO A 768 8.74 21.90 5.21
C PRO A 768 10.26 21.94 4.95
N ASN A 769 10.79 20.95 4.24
CA ASN A 769 12.18 20.82 3.82
C ASN A 769 12.42 21.16 2.33
N LEU A 770 11.40 21.70 1.64
CA LEU A 770 11.48 22.19 0.25
C LEU A 770 11.35 23.72 0.21
N LYS A 771 12.28 24.36 -0.49
CA LYS A 771 12.16 25.75 -0.95
C LYS A 771 12.21 25.84 -2.48
N PHE A 772 11.57 26.87 -3.02
CA PHE A 772 11.68 27.24 -4.44
C PHE A 772 12.39 28.58 -4.54
N GLU A 773 13.29 28.71 -5.51
CA GLU A 773 14.09 29.90 -5.80
C GLU A 773 13.96 30.21 -7.30
N ILE A 774 13.82 31.50 -7.65
CA ILE A 774 13.75 31.92 -9.06
C ILE A 774 15.17 32.13 -9.56
N GLU A 775 15.63 31.25 -10.44
CA GLU A 775 17.03 31.19 -10.89
C GLU A 775 17.10 30.80 -12.37
N ASP A 776 17.88 31.54 -13.16
CA ASP A 776 18.21 31.17 -14.54
C ASP A 776 19.47 30.30 -14.54
N CYS A 777 19.26 28.98 -14.63
CA CYS A 777 20.34 27.99 -14.67
C CYS A 777 21.34 28.14 -15.84
N THR A 778 21.06 29.02 -16.81
CA THR A 778 21.99 29.36 -17.90
C THR A 778 22.99 30.46 -17.52
N GLN A 779 22.75 31.20 -16.43
CA GLN A 779 23.71 32.13 -15.83
C GLN A 779 24.69 31.39 -14.90
N PRO A 780 25.79 32.03 -14.45
CA PRO A 780 26.61 31.50 -13.36
C PRO A 780 25.74 31.31 -12.11
N TRP A 781 25.76 30.13 -11.49
CA TRP A 781 24.85 29.82 -10.38
C TRP A 781 25.27 30.59 -9.14
N THR A 782 24.30 31.17 -8.41
CA THR A 782 24.59 31.98 -7.21
C THR A 782 24.99 31.16 -5.98
N TYR A 783 25.10 29.84 -6.09
CA TYR A 783 25.46 28.94 -5.00
C TYR A 783 26.98 28.84 -4.80
N PRO A 784 27.47 28.69 -3.55
CA PRO A 784 28.89 28.48 -3.30
C PRO A 784 29.39 27.15 -3.88
N PRO A 785 30.68 27.04 -4.22
CA PRO A 785 31.28 25.77 -4.62
C PRO A 785 31.08 24.70 -3.54
N ASN A 786 30.81 23.46 -3.95
CA ASN A 786 30.54 22.33 -3.04
C ASN A 786 29.32 22.53 -2.10
N ALA A 787 28.28 23.25 -2.53
CA ALA A 787 27.02 23.38 -1.81
C ALA A 787 26.21 22.07 -1.72
N PHE A 788 26.17 21.27 -2.80
CA PHE A 788 25.18 20.20 -2.98
C PHE A 788 25.78 18.80 -2.94
N ASP A 789 25.11 17.87 -2.25
CA ASP A 789 25.45 16.45 -2.27
C ASP A 789 24.93 15.77 -3.54
N PHE A 790 23.84 16.31 -4.09
CA PHE A 790 23.25 15.83 -5.33
C PHE A 790 22.60 16.97 -6.16
N VAL A 791 22.77 16.91 -7.49
CA VAL A 791 22.21 17.86 -8.48
C VAL A 791 21.43 17.08 -9.55
N HIS A 792 20.16 17.45 -9.77
CA HIS A 792 19.31 16.84 -10.82
C HIS A 792 18.86 17.87 -11.85
N LEU A 793 19.16 17.58 -13.11
CA LEU A 793 18.86 18.40 -14.27
C LEU A 793 17.83 17.64 -15.12
N ARG A 794 16.67 18.23 -15.44
CA ARG A 794 15.63 17.49 -16.17
C ARG A 794 14.82 18.36 -17.11
N TYR A 795 14.63 17.82 -18.32
CA TYR A 795 13.86 18.47 -19.38
C TYR A 795 14.37 19.89 -19.61
N LEU A 796 15.63 20.01 -19.99
CA LEU A 796 16.27 21.28 -20.31
C LEU A 796 16.48 21.45 -21.83
N PHE A 797 16.01 20.49 -22.64
CA PHE A 797 16.08 20.54 -24.09
C PHE A 797 15.48 21.83 -24.70
N GLY A 798 16.28 22.52 -25.54
CA GLY A 798 15.93 23.82 -26.10
C GLY A 798 15.96 25.00 -25.12
N SER A 799 16.14 24.78 -23.81
CA SER A 799 16.32 25.85 -22.83
C SER A 799 17.78 26.33 -22.77
N ILE A 800 18.73 25.42 -22.91
CA ILE A 800 20.16 25.66 -22.71
C ILE A 800 20.87 26.04 -24.02
N TYR A 801 21.67 27.10 -24.00
CA TYR A 801 22.54 27.50 -25.11
C TYR A 801 23.95 26.89 -25.03
N ASP A 802 24.51 26.73 -23.83
CA ASP A 802 25.81 26.09 -23.58
C ASP A 802 25.68 25.01 -22.50
N TRP A 803 25.66 23.75 -22.95
CA TRP A 803 25.59 22.59 -22.06
C TRP A 803 26.89 22.32 -21.32
N ASP A 804 28.05 22.69 -21.88
CA ASP A 804 29.33 22.53 -21.20
C ASP A 804 29.43 23.49 -20.01
N ALA A 805 28.92 24.72 -20.16
CA ALA A 805 28.82 25.69 -19.07
C ALA A 805 27.87 25.20 -17.95
N LEU A 806 26.68 24.68 -18.31
CA LEU A 806 25.73 24.12 -17.36
C LEU A 806 26.34 23.01 -16.51
N TYR A 807 27.01 22.04 -17.14
CA TYR A 807 27.62 20.92 -16.41
C TYR A 807 28.90 21.34 -15.66
N ALA A 808 29.59 22.41 -16.08
CA ALA A 808 30.70 22.98 -15.32
C ALA A 808 30.21 23.68 -14.02
N GLU A 809 29.09 24.40 -14.07
CA GLU A 809 28.46 24.98 -12.87
C GLU A 809 27.92 23.89 -11.94
N ALA A 810 27.26 22.85 -12.49
CA ALA A 810 26.86 21.67 -11.73
C ALA A 810 28.07 20.96 -11.05
N PHE A 811 29.20 20.85 -11.75
CA PHE A 811 30.43 20.29 -11.19
C PHE A 811 31.01 21.17 -10.08
N LYS A 812 31.01 22.50 -10.27
CA LYS A 812 31.47 23.49 -9.29
C LYS A 812 30.66 23.42 -7.99
N THR A 813 29.33 23.40 -8.06
CA THR A 813 28.46 23.43 -6.88
C THR A 813 28.22 22.06 -6.24
N CYS A 814 28.43 20.95 -6.97
CA CYS A 814 28.46 19.60 -6.38
C CYS A 814 29.67 19.44 -5.41
N LYS A 815 29.48 18.74 -4.29
CA LYS A 815 30.53 18.36 -3.33
C LYS A 815 31.45 17.29 -3.91
N PRO A 816 32.74 17.20 -3.49
CA PRO A 816 33.59 16.06 -3.80
C PRO A 816 32.93 14.76 -3.32
N GLY A 817 32.90 13.72 -4.16
CA GLY A 817 32.15 12.49 -3.91
C GLY A 817 30.63 12.57 -4.14
N GLY A 818 30.06 13.77 -4.30
CA GLY A 818 28.65 13.98 -4.67
C GLY A 818 28.35 13.64 -6.14
N TRP A 819 27.07 13.54 -6.47
CA TRP A 819 26.59 13.09 -7.78
C TRP A 819 25.81 14.17 -8.54
N VAL A 820 25.84 14.08 -9.87
CA VAL A 820 25.00 14.86 -10.78
C VAL A 820 24.30 13.90 -11.73
N GLU A 821 23.00 14.13 -11.98
CA GLU A 821 22.19 13.39 -12.96
C GLU A 821 21.47 14.34 -13.91
N ALA A 822 21.46 14.02 -15.20
CA ALA A 822 20.70 14.70 -16.24
C ALA A 822 19.75 13.71 -16.93
N VAL A 823 18.48 14.08 -17.07
CA VAL A 823 17.45 13.25 -17.72
C VAL A 823 16.67 14.05 -18.77
N ASP A 824 16.97 13.78 -20.04
CA ASP A 824 16.39 14.51 -21.18
C ASP A 824 15.89 13.56 -22.30
N PRO A 825 14.77 13.91 -22.98
CA PRO A 825 14.27 13.19 -24.13
C PRO A 825 14.88 13.71 -25.44
N SER A 826 15.09 12.79 -26.37
CA SER A 826 15.24 13.13 -27.79
C SER A 826 13.90 13.62 -28.33
N VAL A 827 13.89 14.74 -29.06
CA VAL A 827 12.71 15.20 -29.81
C VAL A 827 12.38 14.30 -31.01
N ASN A 828 13.28 13.39 -31.40
CA ASN A 828 13.07 12.47 -32.52
C ASN A 828 12.22 11.26 -32.12
N LEU A 829 10.97 11.25 -32.60
CA LEU A 829 10.11 10.08 -32.60
C LEU A 829 10.66 8.99 -33.52
N ARG A 830 10.59 7.75 -33.03
CA ARG A 830 11.11 6.54 -33.68
C ARG A 830 10.10 5.41 -33.58
N SER A 831 10.33 4.32 -34.32
CA SER A 831 9.54 3.10 -34.25
C SER A 831 10.39 1.89 -34.63
N ASP A 832 10.22 0.76 -33.92
CA ASP A 832 10.97 -0.47 -34.22
C ASP A 832 10.42 -1.22 -35.44
N ASP A 833 9.17 -0.96 -35.81
CA ASP A 833 8.47 -1.58 -36.94
C ASP A 833 8.56 -0.76 -38.25
N GLY A 834 9.29 0.36 -38.24
CA GLY A 834 9.43 1.26 -39.38
C GLY A 834 8.18 2.08 -39.71
N SER A 835 7.19 2.15 -38.83
CA SER A 835 5.98 2.95 -39.03
C SER A 835 6.20 4.46 -38.99
N VAL A 836 7.18 4.94 -38.19
CA VAL A 836 7.71 6.31 -38.23
C VAL A 836 8.85 6.35 -39.23
N ARG A 837 8.53 6.73 -40.47
CA ARG A 837 9.44 6.74 -41.62
C ARG A 837 9.50 8.10 -42.30
N GLU A 838 10.52 8.31 -43.14
CA GLU A 838 10.67 9.52 -43.94
C GLU A 838 9.38 9.88 -44.71
N GLY A 839 8.99 11.16 -44.62
CA GLY A 839 7.74 11.71 -45.15
C GLY A 839 6.50 11.58 -44.24
N ALA A 840 6.57 10.83 -43.13
CA ALA A 840 5.55 10.85 -42.09
C ALA A 840 5.69 12.13 -41.23
N ALA A 841 4.57 12.71 -40.78
CA ALA A 841 4.60 13.90 -39.94
C ALA A 841 5.28 13.67 -38.57
N LEU A 842 5.17 12.45 -38.01
CA LEU A 842 5.91 12.08 -36.78
C LEU A 842 7.42 11.96 -37.00
N TYR A 843 7.87 11.64 -38.21
CA TYR A 843 9.30 11.67 -38.55
C TYR A 843 9.77 13.12 -38.76
N ASP A 844 8.97 13.91 -39.50
CA ASP A 844 9.25 15.33 -39.72
C ASP A 844 9.25 16.15 -38.43
N TRP A 845 8.50 15.75 -37.39
CA TRP A 845 8.46 16.40 -36.07
C TRP A 845 9.87 16.63 -35.53
N GLY A 846 10.61 15.55 -35.23
CA GLY A 846 11.94 15.66 -34.63
C GLY A 846 12.94 16.38 -35.54
N ARG A 847 12.85 16.14 -36.86
CA ARG A 847 13.69 16.83 -37.85
C ARG A 847 13.48 18.35 -37.83
N LEU A 848 12.23 18.81 -37.79
CA LEU A 848 11.88 20.23 -37.76
C LEU A 848 12.22 20.89 -36.42
N PHE A 849 12.02 20.19 -35.29
CA PHE A 849 12.48 20.70 -33.99
C PHE A 849 13.99 20.85 -33.94
N ASN A 850 14.76 19.88 -34.43
CA ASN A 850 16.22 19.99 -34.48
C ASN A 850 16.69 21.14 -35.41
N GLU A 851 16.06 21.32 -36.58
CA GLU A 851 16.33 22.46 -37.48
C GLU A 851 16.01 23.80 -36.82
N ALA A 852 14.85 23.91 -36.16
CA ALA A 852 14.40 25.13 -35.49
C ALA A 852 15.31 25.46 -34.30
N SER A 853 15.62 24.46 -33.45
CA SER A 853 16.45 24.60 -32.26
C SER A 853 17.89 25.00 -32.60
N SER A 854 18.42 24.50 -33.73
CA SER A 854 19.73 24.88 -34.25
C SER A 854 19.76 26.34 -34.71
N LYS A 855 18.73 26.80 -35.44
CA LYS A 855 18.59 28.22 -35.84
C LYS A 855 18.32 29.16 -34.66
N TYR A 856 17.66 28.66 -33.62
CA TYR A 856 17.39 29.38 -32.37
C TYR A 856 18.61 29.43 -31.42
N GLY A 857 19.69 28.70 -31.73
CA GLY A 857 20.92 28.68 -30.93
C GLY A 857 20.85 27.85 -29.64
N ARG A 858 19.89 26.91 -29.53
CA ARG A 858 19.69 26.08 -28.32
C ARG A 858 19.36 24.65 -28.71
N SER A 859 20.35 23.76 -28.71
CA SER A 859 20.20 22.40 -29.27
C SER A 859 19.11 21.56 -28.57
N MET A 860 18.33 20.84 -29.36
CA MET A 860 17.44 19.74 -28.93
C MET A 860 17.97 18.34 -29.33
N SER A 861 19.19 18.27 -29.86
CA SER A 861 19.80 17.04 -30.40
C SER A 861 20.70 16.28 -29.42
N MET A 862 20.83 16.74 -28.16
CA MET A 862 21.80 16.25 -27.17
C MET A 862 21.76 14.73 -26.88
N VAL A 863 20.58 14.12 -27.00
CA VAL A 863 20.36 12.66 -26.84
C VAL A 863 20.70 11.89 -28.13
N ASP A 864 20.64 12.56 -29.28
CA ASP A 864 20.86 11.99 -30.60
C ASP A 864 22.33 12.07 -31.04
N ASP A 865 23.05 13.12 -30.63
CA ASP A 865 24.49 13.30 -30.85
C ASP A 865 25.36 12.80 -29.67
N GLY A 866 24.73 12.54 -28.52
CA GLY A 866 25.39 12.06 -27.30
C GLY A 866 26.16 13.14 -26.54
N SER A 867 25.86 14.42 -26.76
CA SER A 867 26.60 15.53 -26.16
C SER A 867 26.59 15.49 -24.63
N ILE A 868 25.49 15.07 -23.99
CA ILE A 868 25.36 15.00 -22.52
C ILE A 868 26.53 14.21 -21.92
N LEU A 869 26.79 13.01 -22.42
CA LEU A 869 27.87 12.14 -21.93
C LEU A 869 29.27 12.74 -22.17
N VAL A 870 29.43 13.51 -23.25
CA VAL A 870 30.69 14.19 -23.57
C VAL A 870 30.92 15.37 -22.62
N SER A 871 29.90 16.21 -22.40
CA SER A 871 29.96 17.37 -21.54
C SER A 871 30.16 17.00 -20.07
N PHE A 872 29.54 15.93 -19.57
CA PHE A 872 29.86 15.38 -18.24
C PHE A 872 31.36 15.05 -18.08
N LYS A 873 31.95 14.36 -19.06
CA LYS A 873 33.38 14.02 -19.03
C LYS A 873 34.27 15.26 -19.16
N LYS A 874 33.85 16.25 -19.95
CA LYS A 874 34.56 17.52 -20.12
C LYS A 874 34.54 18.38 -18.84
N ALA A 875 33.43 18.36 -18.10
CA ALA A 875 33.30 19.05 -16.80
C ALA A 875 34.18 18.41 -15.70
N GLY A 876 34.66 17.18 -15.89
CA GLY A 876 35.56 16.48 -14.97
C GLY A 876 34.90 15.43 -14.07
N PHE A 877 33.64 15.06 -14.32
CA PHE A 877 32.99 13.96 -13.59
C PHE A 877 33.71 12.63 -13.86
N VAL A 878 33.82 11.81 -12.81
CA VAL A 878 34.26 10.41 -12.85
C VAL A 878 33.05 9.49 -12.68
N ASP A 879 33.26 8.17 -12.82
CA ASP A 879 32.21 7.16 -12.69
C ASP A 879 30.98 7.48 -13.57
N VAL A 880 31.24 7.99 -14.78
CA VAL A 880 30.20 8.53 -15.68
C VAL A 880 29.52 7.41 -16.45
N HIS A 881 28.20 7.31 -16.28
CA HIS A 881 27.35 6.32 -16.93
C HIS A 881 26.24 7.01 -17.74
N SER A 882 25.86 6.40 -18.86
CA SER A 882 24.68 6.78 -19.64
C SER A 882 23.77 5.56 -19.80
N ARG A 883 22.46 5.78 -19.75
CA ARG A 883 21.43 4.78 -20.05
C ARG A 883 20.31 5.41 -20.88
N THR A 884 20.07 4.83 -22.06
CA THR A 884 18.95 5.22 -22.92
C THR A 884 17.78 4.23 -22.79
N PHE A 885 16.54 4.73 -22.75
CA PHE A 885 15.32 3.91 -22.75
C PHE A 885 14.24 4.47 -23.68
N LYS A 886 13.24 3.65 -23.99
CA LYS A 886 12.14 3.97 -24.93
C LYS A 886 10.90 4.42 -24.15
N LEU A 887 10.48 5.66 -24.36
CA LEU A 887 9.23 6.22 -23.85
C LEU A 887 8.16 6.16 -24.95
N PRO A 888 7.15 5.27 -24.88
CA PRO A 888 6.09 5.20 -25.88
C PRO A 888 5.37 6.55 -26.00
N ALA A 889 5.13 7.03 -27.22
CA ALA A 889 4.41 8.29 -27.45
C ALA A 889 2.89 8.11 -27.60
N THR A 890 2.43 6.86 -27.81
CA THR A 890 1.01 6.48 -27.91
C THR A 890 0.78 5.09 -27.26
N PRO A 891 -0.45 4.67 -26.92
CA PRO A 891 -0.74 3.45 -26.15
C PRO A 891 -0.68 2.15 -26.99
N TRP A 892 0.25 2.07 -27.95
CA TRP A 892 0.51 0.86 -28.75
C TRP A 892 1.07 -0.35 -27.98
N PRO A 893 1.83 -0.23 -26.85
CA PRO A 893 2.43 -1.40 -26.21
C PRO A 893 1.42 -2.44 -25.72
N LYS A 894 1.84 -3.71 -25.68
CA LYS A 894 1.07 -4.81 -25.08
C LYS A 894 1.17 -4.83 -23.56
N ASP A 895 2.31 -4.42 -23.01
CA ASP A 895 2.53 -4.23 -21.58
C ASP A 895 1.60 -3.13 -21.03
N GLN A 896 0.87 -3.43 -19.96
CA GLN A 896 -0.15 -2.53 -19.41
C GLN A 896 0.42 -1.20 -18.91
N ASN A 897 1.61 -1.21 -18.31
CA ASN A 897 2.23 -0.02 -17.76
C ASN A 897 2.83 0.85 -18.88
N LEU A 898 3.46 0.22 -19.89
CA LEU A 898 3.93 0.94 -21.08
C LEU A 898 2.79 1.50 -21.93
N ARG A 899 1.65 0.80 -21.97
CA ARG A 899 0.42 1.30 -22.59
C ARG A 899 -0.12 2.52 -21.85
N GLN A 900 -0.18 2.48 -20.52
CA GLN A 900 -0.61 3.62 -19.71
C GLN A 900 0.35 4.81 -19.85
N LEU A 901 1.65 4.55 -19.86
CA LEU A 901 2.68 5.56 -20.09
C LEU A 901 2.50 6.23 -21.45
N GLY A 902 2.33 5.44 -22.53
CA GLY A 902 2.03 5.95 -23.86
C GLY A 902 0.71 6.69 -23.99
N ALA A 903 -0.30 6.36 -23.17
CA ALA A 903 -1.55 7.12 -23.09
C ALA A 903 -1.33 8.51 -22.47
N PHE A 904 -0.50 8.63 -21.42
CA PHE A 904 -0.15 9.93 -20.84
C PHE A 904 0.72 10.77 -21.79
N SER A 905 1.69 10.17 -22.48
CA SER A 905 2.49 10.84 -23.50
C SER A 905 1.63 11.35 -24.66
N GLN A 906 0.67 10.54 -25.14
CA GLN A 906 -0.28 10.98 -26.17
C GLN A 906 -1.15 12.12 -25.67
N LEU A 907 -1.66 12.03 -24.44
CA LEU A 907 -2.53 13.06 -23.86
C LEU A 907 -1.79 14.40 -23.73
N ALA A 908 -0.56 14.41 -23.22
CA ALA A 908 0.27 15.61 -23.13
C ALA A 908 0.46 16.26 -24.52
N MET A 909 0.96 15.49 -25.49
CA MET A 909 1.16 16.03 -26.84
C MET A 909 -0.15 16.52 -27.47
N GLU A 910 -1.24 15.76 -27.39
CA GLU A 910 -2.52 16.17 -27.98
C GLU A 910 -3.15 17.40 -27.32
N GLN A 911 -2.92 17.59 -26.01
CA GLN A 911 -3.37 18.73 -25.23
C GLN A 911 -2.77 20.05 -25.74
N ASP A 912 -1.47 20.08 -26.07
CA ASP A 912 -0.79 21.31 -26.48
C ASP A 912 0.27 21.19 -27.60
N LEU A 913 -0.06 20.48 -28.68
CA LEU A 913 0.78 20.45 -29.90
C LEU A 913 1.18 21.85 -30.38
N ASP A 914 0.27 22.81 -30.27
CA ASP A 914 0.46 24.18 -30.74
C ASP A 914 1.47 24.93 -29.86
N GLY A 915 1.45 24.76 -28.54
CA GLY A 915 2.44 25.38 -27.64
C GLY A 915 3.84 24.79 -27.81
N TYR A 916 3.95 23.51 -28.15
CA TYR A 916 5.25 22.92 -28.50
C TYR A 916 5.84 23.49 -29.81
N ALA A 917 5.05 23.65 -30.87
CA ALA A 917 5.61 23.95 -32.19
C ALA A 917 5.52 25.43 -32.62
N MET A 918 4.49 26.18 -32.19
CA MET A 918 4.15 27.47 -32.81
C MET A 918 5.31 28.47 -32.73
N TYR A 919 5.84 28.72 -31.53
CA TYR A 919 6.90 29.71 -31.32
C TYR A 919 8.17 29.39 -32.13
N LEU A 920 8.66 28.15 -32.07
CA LEU A 920 9.90 27.76 -32.75
C LEU A 920 9.72 27.72 -34.28
N PHE A 921 8.58 27.27 -34.79
CA PHE A 921 8.39 27.13 -36.23
C PHE A 921 8.08 28.47 -36.90
N THR A 922 7.39 29.40 -36.22
CA THR A 922 7.21 30.76 -36.75
C THR A 922 8.52 31.56 -36.64
N ASN A 923 9.14 31.64 -35.47
CA ASN A 923 10.28 32.53 -35.22
C ASN A 923 11.61 32.00 -35.77
N ALA A 924 11.88 30.68 -35.71
CA ALA A 924 13.15 30.12 -36.17
C ALA A 924 13.09 29.47 -37.57
N LEU A 925 11.95 28.92 -37.99
CA LEU A 925 11.78 28.37 -39.36
C LEU A 925 11.12 29.33 -40.35
N GLY A 926 10.55 30.45 -39.89
CA GLY A 926 9.86 31.42 -40.75
C GLY A 926 8.54 30.90 -41.34
N TRP A 927 7.91 29.90 -40.71
CA TRP A 927 6.63 29.37 -41.15
C TRP A 927 5.50 30.34 -40.79
N SER A 928 4.46 30.39 -41.64
CA SER A 928 3.18 31.00 -41.24
C SER A 928 2.44 30.10 -40.25
N GLU A 929 1.64 30.69 -39.36
CA GLU A 929 0.76 29.96 -38.42
C GLU A 929 -0.06 28.87 -39.14
N GLN A 930 -0.58 29.17 -40.33
CA GLN A 930 -1.34 28.23 -41.16
C GLN A 930 -0.52 26.98 -41.55
N GLN A 931 0.76 27.12 -41.87
CA GLN A 931 1.64 25.98 -42.16
C GLN A 931 1.87 25.13 -40.90
N VAL A 932 2.06 25.77 -39.74
CA VAL A 932 2.19 25.08 -38.45
C VAL A 932 0.91 24.30 -38.14
N THR A 933 -0.27 24.93 -38.16
CA THR A 933 -1.55 24.26 -37.88
C THR A 933 -1.83 23.09 -38.83
N VAL A 934 -1.51 23.22 -40.13
CA VAL A 934 -1.66 22.13 -41.10
C VAL A 934 -0.70 20.97 -40.80
N PHE A 935 0.54 21.26 -40.39
CA PHE A 935 1.49 20.24 -39.97
C PHE A 935 1.03 19.53 -38.68
N LEU A 936 0.62 20.27 -37.65
CA LEU A 936 0.13 19.72 -36.39
C LEU A 936 -1.14 18.88 -36.57
N ALA A 937 -2.00 19.23 -37.53
CA ALA A 937 -3.14 18.39 -37.91
C ALA A 937 -2.72 17.02 -38.48
N ARG A 938 -1.59 16.95 -39.21
CA ARG A 938 -1.00 15.67 -39.66
C ARG A 938 -0.40 14.88 -38.49
N VAL A 939 0.37 15.55 -37.62
CA VAL A 939 0.95 14.94 -36.40
C VAL A 939 -0.15 14.30 -35.54
N ARG A 940 -1.20 15.07 -35.19
CA ARG A 940 -2.35 14.59 -34.41
C ARG A 940 -3.10 13.44 -35.09
N LYS A 941 -3.14 13.41 -36.43
CA LYS A 941 -3.73 12.29 -37.19
C LYS A 941 -2.89 11.02 -37.08
N GLU A 942 -1.57 11.14 -37.20
CA GLU A 942 -0.65 10.00 -37.13
C GLU A 942 -0.54 9.44 -35.69
N MET A 943 -0.55 10.29 -34.66
CA MET A 943 -0.61 9.85 -33.25
C MET A 943 -1.85 8.99 -32.93
N ARG A 944 -2.97 9.22 -33.63
CA ARG A 944 -4.21 8.47 -33.45
C ARG A 944 -4.32 7.21 -34.32
N ASP A 945 -3.32 6.95 -35.16
CA ASP A 945 -3.27 5.73 -35.96
C ASP A 945 -2.55 4.61 -35.19
N MET A 946 -3.34 3.70 -34.60
CA MET A 946 -2.83 2.56 -33.80
C MET A 946 -1.94 1.58 -34.58
N ARG A 947 -1.75 1.78 -35.89
CA ARG A 947 -0.79 1.04 -36.72
C ARG A 947 0.61 1.64 -36.68
N ILE A 948 0.77 2.84 -36.12
CA ILE A 948 2.06 3.49 -35.89
C ILE A 948 2.45 3.23 -34.44
N GLN A 949 3.71 2.85 -34.22
CA GLN A 949 4.27 2.49 -32.91
C GLN A 949 5.36 3.50 -32.47
N PRO A 950 5.01 4.79 -32.29
CA PRO A 950 5.98 5.83 -32.01
C PRO A 950 6.51 5.77 -30.56
N TYR A 951 7.80 6.06 -30.38
CA TYR A 951 8.43 6.28 -29.09
C TYR A 951 9.50 7.38 -29.16
N PHE A 952 9.73 8.06 -28.04
CA PHE A 952 10.90 8.91 -27.81
C PHE A 952 12.03 8.07 -27.20
N LEU A 953 13.29 8.42 -27.48
CA LEU A 953 14.39 8.01 -26.60
C LEU A 953 14.49 8.99 -25.44
N VAL A 954 14.77 8.48 -24.25
CA VAL A 954 15.14 9.28 -23.08
C VAL A 954 16.50 8.79 -22.62
N GLU A 955 17.45 9.71 -22.44
CA GLU A 955 18.76 9.42 -21.87
C GLU A 955 18.81 9.92 -20.43
N ALA A 956 19.30 9.06 -19.54
CA ALA A 956 19.74 9.42 -18.21
C ALA A 956 21.27 9.29 -18.16
N VAL A 957 21.96 10.39 -17.90
CA VAL A 957 23.42 10.44 -17.71
C VAL A 957 23.70 10.88 -16.29
N TYR A 958 24.60 10.20 -15.60
CA TYR A 958 25.03 10.59 -14.27
C TYR A 958 26.52 10.34 -14.07
N GLY A 959 27.12 11.12 -13.18
CA GLY A 959 28.54 11.06 -12.86
C GLY A 959 28.83 11.67 -11.49
N ARG A 960 29.96 11.27 -10.90
CA ARG A 960 30.39 11.68 -9.57
C ARG A 960 31.48 12.72 -9.66
N LYS A 961 31.47 13.72 -8.78
CA LYS A 961 32.63 14.61 -8.64
C LYS A 961 33.77 13.84 -7.95
N PRO A 962 35.02 13.88 -8.45
CA PRO A 962 36.15 13.23 -7.79
C PRO A 962 36.27 13.60 -6.32
N GLU A 963 36.72 12.64 -5.50
CA GLU A 963 37.23 12.93 -4.16
C GLU A 963 38.63 13.61 -4.25
N PRO A 964 39.05 14.37 -3.22
CA PRO A 964 40.33 15.08 -3.20
C PRO A 964 41.58 14.19 -3.16
#